data_AF-A0A5C6YH48-F1
#
_entry.id   AF-A0A5C6YH48-F1
#
_cell.length_a   1.000
_cell.length_b   1.000
_cell.length_c   1.000
_cell.angle_alpha   90.00
_cell.angle_beta   90.00
_cell.angle_gamma   90.00
#
_symmetry.space_group_name_H-M   'P 1'
#
loop_
_entity.id
_entity.type
_entity.pdbx_description
1 polymer ?
#
loop_
_entity_poly.entity_id
_entity_poly.type
_entity_poly.pdbx_seq_one_letter_code
_entity_poly.pdbx_strand_id
1 'polypeptide(L)'
;MKHKNILKIALTLFLAIGTNNSFGQTVLEKGDIAIIAISTGQEQFTFVTFKDLEQETEIFFTDEEADGSSTIGAGEGTVKYTTPTGGVLAGTVISGNSNGSATNFTPTTDGSLILGNSGDGILAYQGSLGNVTSFLHAVGKDESHIGSFPINTLTSSDYLLLGGDDGSYSGITTGTMADLFAAINEVTNWTVSSSADINPISSFTVTVSEPTVGFNTTASSQTETDTSFNITIPITASGHDGNNIDISIAVSGTAEVNDYTLNTTSLSFTSNSSQNISLDINPDNDDLDDEEIILTLTETSSVSGLIISQNTHTITVTEDETPEGPLYNADFTNDDDGFADHTTSSPPADGPASAGPFGEPQNQWSLSYNTTPSSDTTTNSFKVVSGKLETIDWGGEGVFESQSINISRFSTIDIAGLGVTLSNKVQNVGTEFFKYYYILDGGIPIETNIILTEDTDGTSVNYSITNLDVSVASTLIVGFAFNCSGGTTGYSISSFKVTDSSPSTITWDGSESADWATTNNWDTNTVPIASDNVIIPEVTTAPIIGATTGAVVNDLTITEPDGIHITAGGSLIVAGSSTGNITYNIAVSDQWHLVSSPVVGESYNDTWANANSIADGTGTNRGISTYQNGTRNETTGPWVYMQDGESKTFDSGKGYSLKRASNGTYSFTGTYPNTAVNPTISTNINTWNLIGNPYPAYIDIAAFISENTVTNNNLADSFSAIYVWNPTSGETGAYKDLTTGYLHPAQAFFVNSKVDGTASFTKALQSHEIGITFYKNSNTSIDLVLSTGKSTKKTKINYLDDKTTGLDVGSDIGMFNGVASDIRIYTHLIENNEGIAFSRQALPKKDIESLVVPVGIKAAINTEITFSAKALHLPNDIKVFLEDRYTNTFTRLDAENNTYQVTLKAALNGIGRFYLHTKSNSVLNTDKFNLKNISIYKTDNFNLRIVGLPQGIATVKLFNMLGKQMIKASFTSNGVHDIYLPNLASGIYIVQIETATGSINKKITLE
;
A
#
# COMPACT_ATOMS: atom_id res chain seq x y z
N MET A 1 -65.38 47.33 -22.52
CA MET A 1 -66.70 46.72 -22.26
C MET A 1 -66.46 45.40 -21.50
N LYS A 2 -66.37 45.41 -20.17
CA LYS A 2 -67.40 44.93 -19.21
C LYS A 2 -68.46 43.97 -19.79
N HIS A 3 -68.41 42.70 -19.37
CA HIS A 3 -69.49 41.93 -18.73
C HIS A 3 -69.33 40.42 -18.96
N LYS A 4 -69.10 39.64 -17.88
CA LYS A 4 -69.61 38.27 -17.66
C LYS A 4 -69.04 37.70 -16.35
N ASN A 5 -69.73 37.92 -15.23
CA ASN A 5 -69.46 37.29 -13.92
C ASN A 5 -70.73 37.25 -13.04
N ILE A 6 -71.87 36.75 -13.55
CA ILE A 6 -73.13 36.59 -12.76
C ILE A 6 -73.88 35.30 -13.14
N LEU A 7 -73.19 34.17 -13.40
CA LEU A 7 -73.90 32.91 -13.70
C LEU A 7 -73.19 31.64 -13.17
N LYS A 8 -72.55 31.73 -11.99
CA LYS A 8 -72.03 30.56 -11.26
C LYS A 8 -72.42 30.51 -9.78
N ILE A 9 -73.23 31.45 -9.29
CA ILE A 9 -73.63 31.54 -7.87
C ILE A 9 -75.08 31.05 -7.61
N ALA A 10 -75.83 30.68 -8.65
CA ALA A 10 -77.25 30.31 -8.53
C ALA A 10 -77.57 28.81 -8.72
N LEU A 11 -76.56 27.93 -8.87
CA LEU A 11 -76.76 26.48 -9.09
C LEU A 11 -76.38 25.61 -7.88
N THR A 12 -76.28 26.20 -6.69
CA THR A 12 -75.89 25.47 -5.45
C THR A 12 -77.00 25.48 -4.39
N LEU A 13 -78.23 25.86 -4.75
CA LEU A 13 -79.29 26.04 -3.76
C LEU A 13 -80.67 25.62 -4.28
N PHE A 14 -80.84 24.39 -4.79
CA PHE A 14 -82.14 23.70 -4.86
C PHE A 14 -81.96 22.25 -5.34
N LEU A 15 -81.45 21.38 -4.46
CA LEU A 15 -81.76 19.93 -4.50
C LEU A 15 -81.57 19.31 -3.11
N ALA A 16 -82.28 19.86 -2.13
CA ALA A 16 -82.61 19.15 -0.90
C ALA A 16 -84.09 18.74 -1.03
N ILE A 17 -84.35 17.44 -0.99
CA ILE A 17 -85.47 16.73 -0.33
C ILE A 17 -85.48 15.32 -0.94
N GLY A 18 -84.86 14.43 -0.18
CA GLY A 18 -84.74 13.00 -0.41
C GLY A 18 -83.99 12.41 0.78
N THR A 19 -84.41 12.77 2.00
CA THR A 19 -83.94 12.15 3.24
C THR A 19 -84.44 10.71 3.28
N ASN A 20 -83.69 9.81 2.67
CA ASN A 20 -83.60 8.46 3.19
C ASN A 20 -82.87 8.61 4.52
N ASN A 21 -83.55 8.34 5.63
CA ASN A 21 -82.89 8.12 6.91
C ASN A 21 -82.00 6.87 6.74
N SER A 22 -80.75 7.06 6.30
CA SER A 22 -79.72 6.06 6.53
C SER A 22 -79.35 6.17 7.99
N PHE A 23 -79.65 5.13 8.77
CA PHE A 23 -79.22 5.02 10.16
C PHE A 23 -77.68 5.22 10.22
N GLY A 24 -77.20 6.02 11.18
CA GLY A 24 -75.78 6.36 11.35
C GLY A 24 -74.98 5.17 11.87
N GLN A 25 -74.66 4.21 10.99
CA GLN A 25 -73.85 3.05 11.34
C GLN A 25 -72.37 3.36 11.13
N THR A 26 -71.56 3.29 12.19
CA THR A 26 -70.10 3.30 12.07
C THR A 26 -69.65 2.02 11.37
N VAL A 27 -68.89 2.16 10.28
CA VAL A 27 -68.22 1.03 9.63
C VAL A 27 -67.01 0.63 10.46
N LEU A 28 -67.02 -0.61 10.94
CA LEU A 28 -65.97 -1.19 11.77
C LEU A 28 -65.13 -2.17 10.98
N GLU A 29 -63.83 -2.13 11.26
CA GLU A 29 -62.83 -3.08 10.76
C GLU A 29 -62.13 -3.76 11.95
N LYS A 30 -61.29 -4.77 11.67
CA LYS A 30 -60.46 -5.39 12.70
C LYS A 30 -59.58 -4.33 13.36
N GLY A 31 -59.41 -4.42 14.68
CA GLY A 31 -58.69 -3.41 15.46
C GLY A 31 -59.57 -2.28 16.02
N ASP A 32 -60.79 -2.07 15.50
CA ASP A 32 -61.68 -1.01 16.00
C ASP A 32 -62.37 -1.39 17.32
N ILE A 33 -62.53 -2.67 17.62
CA ILE A 33 -63.04 -3.21 18.89
C ILE A 33 -62.22 -4.44 19.31
N ALA A 34 -62.29 -4.82 20.58
CA ALA A 34 -61.74 -6.09 21.07
C ALA A 34 -62.57 -6.67 22.22
N ILE A 35 -62.76 -7.99 22.22
CA ILE A 35 -63.35 -8.75 23.34
C ILE A 35 -62.27 -8.89 24.42
N ILE A 36 -62.62 -8.55 25.66
CA ILE A 36 -61.69 -8.47 26.80
C ILE A 36 -62.10 -9.34 27.99
N ALA A 37 -63.26 -9.99 27.95
CA ALA A 37 -63.61 -11.05 28.89
C ALA A 37 -64.67 -12.00 28.34
N ILE A 38 -64.58 -13.26 28.78
CA ILE A 38 -65.58 -14.31 28.58
C ILE A 38 -65.71 -15.11 29.88
N SER A 39 -66.94 -15.34 30.33
CA SER A 39 -67.26 -16.14 31.51
C SER A 39 -68.42 -17.09 31.19
N THR A 40 -68.10 -18.37 31.10
CA THR A 40 -69.04 -19.47 30.87
C THR A 40 -69.96 -19.66 32.08
N GLY A 41 -69.43 -19.56 33.31
CA GLY A 41 -70.19 -19.68 34.54
C GLY A 41 -71.28 -18.60 34.75
N GLN A 42 -71.05 -17.38 34.27
CA GLN A 42 -72.02 -16.29 34.30
C GLN A 42 -72.79 -16.09 32.99
N GLU A 43 -72.40 -16.81 31.94
CA GLU A 43 -72.82 -16.62 30.56
C GLU A 43 -72.71 -15.15 30.10
N GLN A 44 -71.55 -14.54 30.36
CA GLN A 44 -71.25 -13.13 30.08
C GLN A 44 -70.00 -12.95 29.23
N PHE A 45 -69.97 -11.85 28.49
CA PHE A 45 -68.80 -11.40 27.76
C PHE A 45 -68.67 -9.87 27.83
N THR A 46 -67.45 -9.38 27.60
CA THR A 46 -67.15 -7.95 27.64
C THR A 46 -66.27 -7.57 26.48
N PHE A 47 -66.52 -6.40 25.86
CA PHE A 47 -65.67 -5.84 24.82
C PHE A 47 -65.39 -4.36 25.05
N VAL A 48 -64.31 -3.85 24.44
CA VAL A 48 -63.93 -2.45 24.40
C VAL A 48 -63.99 -1.95 22.95
N THR A 49 -64.39 -0.70 22.74
CA THR A 49 -64.24 -0.02 21.45
C THR A 49 -63.02 0.89 21.46
N PHE A 50 -62.19 0.86 20.42
CA PHE A 50 -61.04 1.76 20.22
C PHE A 50 -61.35 2.90 19.26
N LYS A 51 -62.55 2.89 18.68
CA LYS A 51 -63.11 3.91 17.81
C LYS A 51 -64.42 4.45 18.39
N ASP A 52 -64.73 5.71 18.12
CA ASP A 52 -66.02 6.27 18.48
C ASP A 52 -67.13 5.57 17.66
N LEU A 53 -68.16 5.08 18.33
CA LEU A 53 -69.33 4.45 17.72
C LEU A 53 -70.47 5.47 17.64
N GLU A 54 -71.00 5.68 16.45
CA GLU A 54 -72.22 6.46 16.23
C GLU A 54 -73.44 5.72 16.80
N GLN A 55 -74.45 6.48 17.23
CA GLN A 55 -75.71 5.90 17.70
C GLN A 55 -76.31 4.96 16.65
N GLU A 56 -77.01 3.90 17.08
CA GLU A 56 -77.59 2.87 16.19
C GLU A 56 -76.56 2.00 15.45
N THR A 57 -75.26 2.13 15.71
CA THR A 57 -74.27 1.15 15.21
C THR A 57 -74.57 -0.24 15.76
N GLU A 58 -74.70 -1.23 14.88
CA GLU A 58 -74.98 -2.62 15.24
C GLU A 58 -73.71 -3.49 15.20
N ILE A 59 -73.55 -4.34 16.20
CA ILE A 59 -72.50 -5.37 16.30
C ILE A 59 -73.16 -6.69 16.72
N PHE A 60 -72.85 -7.78 16.02
CA PHE A 60 -73.36 -9.10 16.31
C PHE A 60 -72.30 -9.92 17.05
N PHE A 61 -72.74 -10.67 18.07
CA PHE A 61 -71.93 -11.59 18.84
C PHE A 61 -72.55 -12.99 18.80
N THR A 62 -71.75 -14.00 18.51
CA THR A 62 -72.19 -15.38 18.31
C THR A 62 -71.17 -16.36 18.88
N ASP A 63 -71.64 -17.51 19.33
CA ASP A 63 -70.83 -18.69 19.69
C ASP A 63 -70.61 -19.64 18.50
N GLU A 64 -71.27 -19.41 17.36
CA GLU A 64 -71.06 -20.17 16.13
C GLU A 64 -69.64 -19.99 15.59
N GLU A 65 -69.00 -21.08 15.18
CA GLU A 65 -67.69 -21.01 14.56
C GLU A 65 -67.73 -20.43 13.13
N ALA A 66 -66.72 -19.65 12.79
CA ALA A 66 -66.55 -19.18 11.42
C ALA A 66 -66.18 -20.34 10.48
N ASP A 67 -66.77 -20.38 9.27
CA ASP A 67 -66.63 -21.49 8.32
C ASP A 67 -65.56 -21.28 7.23
N GLY A 68 -64.76 -20.22 7.35
CA GLY A 68 -63.76 -19.78 6.36
C GLY A 68 -64.33 -18.88 5.25
N SER A 69 -65.62 -18.52 5.31
CA SER A 69 -66.29 -17.63 4.37
C SER A 69 -66.91 -16.40 5.06
N SER A 70 -67.61 -15.55 4.32
CA SER A 70 -68.31 -14.36 4.85
C SER A 70 -69.71 -14.68 5.39
N THR A 71 -69.92 -15.91 5.88
CA THR A 71 -71.16 -16.35 6.51
C THR A 71 -70.87 -17.02 7.86
N ILE A 72 -71.85 -16.97 8.75
CA ILE A 72 -71.85 -17.72 10.02
C ILE A 72 -72.93 -18.80 9.93
N GLY A 73 -72.72 -19.89 10.66
CA GLY A 73 -73.71 -20.95 10.86
C GLY A 73 -75.03 -20.44 11.44
N ALA A 74 -75.97 -21.38 11.66
CA ALA A 74 -77.26 -21.05 12.23
C ALA A 74 -77.73 -22.15 13.17
N GLY A 75 -78.28 -21.75 14.32
CA GLY A 75 -78.90 -22.63 15.30
C GLY A 75 -78.26 -22.67 16.68
N GLU A 76 -77.02 -22.22 16.86
CA GLU A 76 -76.31 -22.15 18.14
C GLU A 76 -76.64 -20.84 18.85
N GLY A 77 -76.52 -19.68 18.21
CA GLY A 77 -76.99 -18.44 18.83
C GLY A 77 -76.34 -17.14 18.38
N THR A 78 -77.13 -16.08 18.20
CA THR A 78 -76.59 -14.72 18.01
C THR A 78 -77.31 -13.69 18.87
N VAL A 79 -76.55 -12.80 19.54
CA VAL A 79 -77.06 -11.58 20.18
C VAL A 79 -76.56 -10.34 19.45
N LYS A 80 -77.39 -9.29 19.41
CA LYS A 80 -77.07 -8.03 18.73
C LYS A 80 -76.94 -6.89 19.74
N TYR A 81 -75.80 -6.21 19.73
CA TYR A 81 -75.61 -4.93 20.40
C TYR A 81 -75.99 -3.78 19.47
N THR A 82 -76.69 -2.77 19.99
CA THR A 82 -77.04 -1.54 19.26
C THR A 82 -76.60 -0.32 20.07
N THR A 83 -75.67 0.48 19.55
CA THR A 83 -75.15 1.66 20.24
C THR A 83 -76.29 2.62 20.65
N PRO A 84 -76.33 3.08 21.92
CA PRO A 84 -77.42 3.92 22.41
C PRO A 84 -77.42 5.32 21.78
N THR A 85 -78.53 6.05 21.99
CA THR A 85 -78.64 7.46 21.62
C THR A 85 -77.48 8.27 22.24
N GLY A 86 -76.77 9.03 21.41
CA GLY A 86 -75.58 9.81 21.81
C GLY A 86 -74.23 9.16 21.49
N GLY A 87 -74.21 7.92 20.97
CA GLY A 87 -72.97 7.25 20.59
C GLY A 87 -72.18 6.70 21.79
N VAL A 88 -71.02 6.10 21.51
CA VAL A 88 -70.07 5.57 22.51
C VAL A 88 -68.66 6.01 22.12
N LEU A 89 -67.89 6.54 23.07
CA LEU A 89 -66.52 6.99 22.81
C LEU A 89 -65.50 5.82 22.81
N ALA A 90 -64.41 6.00 22.07
CA ALA A 90 -63.22 5.16 22.14
C ALA A 90 -62.73 5.01 23.59
N GLY A 91 -62.32 3.79 23.95
CA GLY A 91 -61.94 3.38 25.30
C GLY A 91 -63.10 2.91 26.18
N THR A 92 -64.36 2.96 25.72
CA THR A 92 -65.52 2.52 26.50
C THR A 92 -65.62 0.99 26.53
N VAL A 93 -65.83 0.43 27.74
CA VAL A 93 -66.04 -1.01 27.96
C VAL A 93 -67.53 -1.31 28.11
N ILE A 94 -67.99 -2.36 27.42
CA ILE A 94 -69.40 -2.77 27.32
C ILE A 94 -69.51 -4.27 27.63
N SER A 95 -70.45 -4.64 28.52
CA SER A 95 -70.69 -6.04 28.89
C SER A 95 -72.04 -6.54 28.35
N GLY A 96 -72.02 -7.69 27.70
CA GLY A 96 -73.17 -8.43 27.19
C GLY A 96 -73.38 -9.75 27.92
N ASN A 97 -74.50 -10.40 27.64
CA ASN A 97 -74.81 -11.73 28.16
C ASN A 97 -75.48 -12.60 27.09
N SER A 98 -75.37 -13.92 27.28
CA SER A 98 -75.84 -14.98 26.39
C SER A 98 -77.29 -14.83 25.91
N ASN A 99 -78.19 -14.45 26.80
CA ASN A 99 -79.61 -14.31 26.49
C ASN A 99 -79.98 -12.94 25.85
N GLY A 100 -79.00 -12.06 25.64
CA GLY A 100 -79.20 -10.73 25.06
C GLY A 100 -80.05 -9.79 25.90
N SER A 101 -80.14 -9.99 27.22
CA SER A 101 -80.91 -9.13 28.14
C SER A 101 -80.11 -7.96 28.72
N ALA A 102 -78.80 -7.91 28.48
CA ALA A 102 -77.93 -6.81 28.91
C ALA A 102 -78.35 -5.48 28.24
N THR A 103 -77.97 -4.36 28.85
CA THR A 103 -78.30 -3.03 28.33
C THR A 103 -77.81 -2.87 26.89
N ASN A 104 -78.70 -2.47 26.00
CA ASN A 104 -78.46 -2.30 24.56
C ASN A 104 -78.19 -3.59 23.76
N PHE A 105 -78.36 -4.75 24.38
CA PHE A 105 -78.38 -6.03 23.68
C PHE A 105 -79.81 -6.48 23.40
N THR A 106 -79.96 -7.26 22.33
CA THR A 106 -81.22 -7.92 21.96
C THR A 106 -80.92 -9.33 21.45
N PRO A 107 -81.70 -10.36 21.83
CA PRO A 107 -81.60 -11.67 21.22
C PRO A 107 -82.08 -11.61 19.76
N THR A 108 -81.47 -12.42 18.89
CA THR A 108 -81.88 -12.53 17.49
C THR A 108 -82.79 -13.74 17.26
N THR A 109 -83.20 -13.99 16.01
CA THR A 109 -83.98 -15.18 15.65
C THR A 109 -83.12 -16.43 15.46
N ASP A 110 -81.80 -16.29 15.59
CA ASP A 110 -80.81 -17.35 15.42
C ASP A 110 -80.44 -17.94 16.78
N GLY A 111 -81.02 -19.10 17.10
CA GLY A 111 -80.63 -19.90 18.27
C GLY A 111 -80.71 -19.20 19.64
N SER A 112 -79.93 -19.70 20.58
CA SER A 112 -79.74 -19.10 21.90
C SER A 112 -78.28 -19.27 22.25
N LEU A 113 -77.51 -18.18 22.22
CA LEU A 113 -76.07 -18.19 22.50
C LEU A 113 -75.87 -18.82 23.88
N ILE A 114 -75.09 -19.89 23.99
CA ILE A 114 -74.83 -20.61 25.25
C ILE A 114 -73.33 -20.81 25.39
N LEU A 115 -72.73 -20.19 26.41
CA LEU A 115 -71.32 -20.36 26.71
C LEU A 115 -71.11 -21.55 27.65
N GLY A 116 -70.73 -22.70 27.09
CA GLY A 116 -70.59 -23.98 27.76
C GLY A 116 -69.30 -24.15 28.57
N ASN A 117 -69.43 -24.82 29.72
CA ASN A 117 -68.30 -25.15 30.63
C ASN A 117 -67.31 -26.20 30.06
N SER A 118 -67.46 -26.64 28.81
CA SER A 118 -66.49 -27.45 28.07
C SER A 118 -65.51 -26.61 27.24
N GLY A 119 -65.70 -25.28 27.22
CA GLY A 119 -65.07 -24.34 26.32
C GLY A 119 -66.05 -23.94 25.21
N ASP A 120 -66.09 -22.65 24.89
CA ASP A 120 -66.74 -22.05 23.73
C ASP A 120 -65.98 -20.79 23.29
N GLY A 121 -66.22 -20.33 22.07
CA GLY A 121 -65.73 -19.05 21.59
C GLY A 121 -66.82 -17.99 21.53
N ILE A 122 -66.38 -16.75 21.39
CA ILE A 122 -67.25 -15.65 21.03
C ILE A 122 -66.64 -14.86 19.89
N LEU A 123 -67.44 -14.69 18.85
CA LEU A 123 -67.08 -13.99 17.64
C LEU A 123 -67.89 -12.71 17.51
N ALA A 124 -67.20 -11.58 17.30
CA ALA A 124 -67.81 -10.29 17.02
C ALA A 124 -67.72 -9.96 15.52
N TYR A 125 -68.84 -9.57 14.92
CA TYR A 125 -68.90 -9.19 13.50
C TYR A 125 -69.89 -8.06 13.21
N GLN A 126 -69.70 -7.41 12.06
CA GLN A 126 -70.66 -6.50 11.43
C GLN A 126 -71.25 -7.13 10.17
N GLY A 127 -72.49 -6.77 9.85
CA GLY A 127 -73.21 -7.23 8.67
C GLY A 127 -74.70 -7.35 8.93
N SER A 128 -75.29 -8.46 8.49
CA SER A 128 -76.65 -8.86 8.86
C SER A 128 -76.61 -10.26 9.45
N LEU A 129 -77.68 -10.71 10.10
CA LEU A 129 -77.72 -12.01 10.77
C LEU A 129 -77.23 -13.14 9.84
N GLY A 130 -76.15 -13.83 10.23
CA GLY A 130 -75.51 -14.91 9.46
C GLY A 130 -74.68 -14.48 8.24
N ASN A 131 -74.66 -13.20 7.87
CA ASN A 131 -73.92 -12.67 6.71
C ASN A 131 -72.96 -11.55 7.14
N VAL A 132 -71.67 -11.83 7.06
CA VAL A 132 -70.60 -10.98 7.61
C VAL A 132 -70.09 -10.01 6.54
N THR A 133 -70.07 -8.72 6.85
CA THR A 133 -69.33 -7.70 6.09
C THR A 133 -67.93 -7.48 6.65
N SER A 134 -67.78 -7.52 7.98
CA SER A 134 -66.50 -7.38 8.67
C SER A 134 -66.41 -8.30 9.88
N PHE A 135 -65.38 -9.12 9.94
CA PHE A 135 -64.98 -9.81 11.17
C PHE A 135 -64.18 -8.85 12.04
N LEU A 136 -64.55 -8.70 13.32
CA LEU A 136 -64.02 -7.64 14.17
C LEU A 136 -63.03 -8.17 15.20
N HIS A 137 -63.40 -9.23 15.92
CA HIS A 137 -62.53 -9.89 16.90
C HIS A 137 -63.12 -11.25 17.29
N ALA A 138 -62.27 -12.21 17.68
CA ALA A 138 -62.72 -13.51 18.21
C ALA A 138 -61.90 -13.90 19.43
N VAL A 139 -62.54 -14.55 20.40
CA VAL A 139 -61.86 -15.12 21.56
C VAL A 139 -62.45 -16.49 21.82
N GLY A 140 -61.62 -17.52 21.97
CA GLY A 140 -62.10 -18.85 22.35
C GLY A 140 -61.00 -19.70 22.98
N LYS A 141 -61.35 -20.92 23.36
CA LYS A 141 -60.41 -21.85 24.01
C LYS A 141 -59.29 -22.30 23.08
N ASP A 142 -59.67 -22.69 21.87
CA ASP A 142 -58.78 -23.12 20.79
C ASP A 142 -59.45 -22.84 19.43
N GLU A 143 -58.76 -23.10 18.33
CA GLU A 143 -59.27 -22.83 16.96
C GLU A 143 -60.58 -23.56 16.64
N SER A 144 -60.87 -24.70 17.29
CA SER A 144 -62.11 -25.44 17.04
C SER A 144 -63.35 -24.77 17.61
N HIS A 145 -63.20 -23.77 18.49
CA HIS A 145 -64.30 -23.02 19.10
C HIS A 145 -64.46 -21.60 18.53
N ILE A 146 -63.61 -21.20 17.58
CA ILE A 146 -63.77 -19.92 16.84
C ILE A 146 -63.83 -20.12 15.33
N GLY A 147 -63.42 -21.29 14.83
CA GLY A 147 -63.46 -21.65 13.43
C GLY A 147 -62.32 -21.06 12.60
N SER A 148 -62.59 -20.92 11.31
CA SER A 148 -61.65 -20.44 10.29
C SER A 148 -62.16 -19.13 9.66
N PHE A 149 -61.27 -18.19 9.33
CA PHE A 149 -61.63 -16.90 8.74
C PHE A 149 -61.21 -16.77 7.27
N PRO A 150 -61.93 -15.98 6.44
CA PRO A 150 -61.50 -15.68 5.07
C PRO A 150 -60.12 -15.02 5.00
N ILE A 151 -59.41 -15.23 3.88
CA ILE A 151 -58.12 -14.58 3.64
C ILE A 151 -58.25 -13.05 3.72
N ASN A 152 -57.28 -12.39 4.35
CA ASN A 152 -57.25 -10.94 4.61
C ASN A 152 -58.31 -10.39 5.57
N THR A 153 -58.96 -11.24 6.37
CA THR A 153 -59.82 -10.81 7.49
C THR A 153 -59.05 -10.93 8.82
N LEU A 154 -59.49 -11.78 9.76
CA LEU A 154 -58.76 -12.06 11.00
C LEU A 154 -57.67 -13.11 10.76
N THR A 155 -56.47 -12.85 11.27
CA THR A 155 -55.32 -13.76 11.28
C THR A 155 -54.96 -14.14 12.71
N SER A 156 -53.97 -15.02 12.93
CA SER A 156 -53.61 -15.50 14.27
C SER A 156 -53.09 -14.43 15.24
N SER A 157 -52.81 -13.21 14.77
CA SER A 157 -52.49 -12.05 15.62
C SER A 157 -53.71 -11.17 15.94
N ASP A 158 -54.87 -11.46 15.36
CA ASP A 158 -56.08 -10.63 15.41
C ASP A 158 -57.22 -11.27 16.21
N TYR A 159 -57.01 -12.49 16.74
CA TYR A 159 -57.91 -13.18 17.65
C TYR A 159 -57.11 -13.85 18.78
N LEU A 160 -57.79 -14.20 19.86
CA LEU A 160 -57.16 -14.79 21.04
C LEU A 160 -57.61 -16.23 21.31
N LEU A 161 -56.63 -17.11 21.51
CA LEU A 161 -56.85 -18.45 22.04
C LEU A 161 -56.46 -18.50 23.52
N LEU A 162 -57.44 -18.62 24.42
CA LEU A 162 -57.26 -18.58 25.88
C LEU A 162 -56.58 -19.84 26.43
N GLY A 163 -56.81 -21.00 25.81
CA GLY A 163 -56.41 -22.31 26.34
C GLY A 163 -57.21 -22.78 27.57
N GLY A 164 -58.17 -21.99 28.05
CA GLY A 164 -59.10 -22.29 29.14
C GLY A 164 -60.52 -21.82 28.83
N ASP A 165 -61.46 -22.06 29.74
CA ASP A 165 -62.89 -21.86 29.48
C ASP A 165 -63.36 -20.43 29.81
N ASP A 166 -62.74 -19.77 30.80
CA ASP A 166 -63.02 -18.39 31.18
C ASP A 166 -61.74 -17.53 31.09
N GLY A 167 -61.87 -16.26 30.73
CA GLY A 167 -60.73 -15.32 30.77
C GLY A 167 -61.13 -13.86 30.90
N SER A 168 -60.28 -13.04 31.53
CA SER A 168 -60.31 -11.57 31.36
C SER A 168 -58.94 -10.99 31.10
N TYR A 169 -58.90 -9.99 30.24
CA TYR A 169 -57.73 -9.15 30.01
C TYR A 169 -57.35 -8.36 31.27
N SER A 170 -56.05 -8.29 31.54
CA SER A 170 -55.43 -7.64 32.70
C SER A 170 -54.17 -6.82 32.34
N GLY A 171 -53.93 -6.62 31.04
CA GLY A 171 -52.76 -5.91 30.51
C GLY A 171 -52.89 -4.39 30.53
N ILE A 172 -52.13 -3.73 29.65
CA ILE A 172 -52.13 -2.27 29.52
C ILE A 172 -53.50 -1.72 29.09
N THR A 173 -53.88 -0.58 29.66
CA THR A 173 -55.15 0.11 29.38
C THR A 173 -54.98 1.49 28.76
N THR A 174 -53.73 1.91 28.50
CA THR A 174 -53.40 3.20 27.89
C THR A 174 -52.37 3.00 26.78
N GLY A 175 -52.64 3.53 25.58
CA GLY A 175 -51.76 3.39 24.42
C GLY A 175 -52.45 3.75 23.11
N THR A 176 -51.76 3.58 21.98
CA THR A 176 -52.40 3.72 20.66
C THR A 176 -53.36 2.55 20.42
N MET A 177 -54.30 2.70 19.47
CA MET A 177 -55.21 1.61 19.08
C MET A 177 -54.44 0.32 18.71
N ALA A 178 -53.34 0.45 17.97
CA ALA A 178 -52.51 -0.69 17.57
C ALA A 178 -51.85 -1.37 18.78
N ASP A 179 -51.30 -0.59 19.73
CA ASP A 179 -50.67 -1.15 20.92
C ASP A 179 -51.67 -1.89 21.81
N LEU A 180 -52.86 -1.32 22.00
CA LEU A 180 -53.91 -1.90 22.84
C LEU A 180 -54.50 -3.16 22.20
N PHE A 181 -54.75 -3.16 20.89
CA PHE A 181 -55.27 -4.32 20.17
C PHE A 181 -54.25 -5.46 20.12
N ALA A 182 -52.97 -5.16 19.90
CA ALA A 182 -51.90 -6.15 19.96
C ALA A 182 -51.77 -6.74 21.38
N ALA A 183 -51.79 -5.90 22.43
CA ALA A 183 -51.69 -6.38 23.81
C ALA A 183 -52.86 -7.28 24.22
N ILE A 184 -54.08 -7.03 23.74
CA ILE A 184 -55.25 -7.88 24.02
C ILE A 184 -55.14 -9.25 23.35
N ASN A 185 -54.51 -9.34 22.18
CA ASN A 185 -54.28 -10.60 21.47
C ASN A 185 -53.09 -11.42 22.02
N GLU A 186 -52.48 -10.98 23.14
CA GLU A 186 -51.44 -11.71 23.85
C GLU A 186 -52.02 -12.42 25.08
N VAL A 187 -52.09 -13.75 25.06
CA VAL A 187 -52.68 -14.57 26.15
C VAL A 187 -52.00 -14.36 27.50
N THR A 188 -50.73 -13.94 27.50
CA THR A 188 -49.99 -13.63 28.74
C THR A 188 -50.55 -12.43 29.50
N ASN A 189 -51.30 -11.55 28.83
CA ASN A 189 -51.99 -10.43 29.43
C ASN A 189 -53.38 -10.81 29.99
N TRP A 190 -53.77 -12.07 29.91
CA TRP A 190 -55.06 -12.56 30.38
C TRP A 190 -54.94 -13.38 31.66
N THR A 191 -55.90 -13.20 32.56
CA THR A 191 -56.13 -14.12 33.67
C THR A 191 -57.13 -15.17 33.20
N VAL A 192 -56.67 -16.40 33.02
CA VAL A 192 -57.46 -17.53 32.50
C VAL A 192 -57.85 -18.48 33.64
N SER A 193 -59.10 -18.96 33.65
CA SER A 193 -59.61 -19.92 34.64
C SER A 193 -60.54 -20.95 33.98
N SER A 194 -60.90 -22.01 34.72
CA SER A 194 -61.80 -23.07 34.25
C SER A 194 -63.12 -23.14 35.03
N SER A 195 -63.45 -22.12 35.85
CA SER A 195 -64.70 -22.07 36.64
C SER A 195 -64.93 -20.76 37.44
N ALA A 196 -64.27 -19.64 37.11
CA ALA A 196 -64.28 -18.45 37.97
C ALA A 196 -65.13 -17.29 37.44
N ASP A 197 -65.75 -16.56 38.38
CA ASP A 197 -66.28 -15.21 38.14
C ASP A 197 -65.10 -14.27 37.88
N ILE A 198 -65.03 -13.68 36.68
CA ILE A 198 -63.93 -12.78 36.32
C ILE A 198 -64.42 -11.32 36.25
N ASN A 199 -63.64 -10.41 36.83
CA ASN A 199 -63.92 -8.98 36.87
C ASN A 199 -63.18 -8.26 35.73
N PRO A 200 -63.84 -7.91 34.61
CA PRO A 200 -63.17 -7.22 33.51
C PRO A 200 -62.73 -5.80 33.88
N ILE A 201 -61.71 -5.29 33.18
CA ILE A 201 -61.26 -3.90 33.25
C ILE A 201 -62.42 -2.95 32.90
N SER A 202 -62.52 -1.82 33.61
CA SER A 202 -63.65 -0.89 33.50
C SER A 202 -63.56 0.17 32.39
N SER A 203 -62.36 0.46 31.87
CA SER A 203 -62.14 1.49 30.83
C SER A 203 -60.73 1.44 30.22
N PHE A 204 -60.57 1.94 29.00
CA PHE A 204 -59.28 2.16 28.32
C PHE A 204 -59.09 3.65 27.97
N THR A 205 -57.83 4.07 27.76
CA THR A 205 -57.45 5.41 27.26
C THR A 205 -56.70 5.26 25.95
N VAL A 206 -57.32 5.68 24.84
CA VAL A 206 -56.70 5.63 23.51
C VAL A 206 -55.95 6.94 23.24
N THR A 207 -54.64 6.87 22.97
CA THR A 207 -53.79 8.05 22.68
C THR A 207 -53.59 8.25 21.18
N VAL A 208 -53.64 9.51 20.71
CA VAL A 208 -53.33 9.92 19.32
C VAL A 208 -51.94 10.57 19.25
N SER A 209 -51.12 10.30 18.23
CA SER A 209 -49.79 10.92 18.04
C SER A 209 -49.86 12.19 17.19
N GLU A 210 -49.06 13.22 17.51
CA GLU A 210 -48.91 14.43 16.68
C GLU A 210 -48.09 14.14 15.40
N PRO A 211 -48.39 14.80 14.27
CA PRO A 211 -47.64 14.64 13.03
C PRO A 211 -46.25 15.28 13.11
N THR A 212 -45.24 14.65 12.52
CA THR A 212 -43.85 15.12 12.48
C THR A 212 -43.21 14.96 11.10
N VAL A 213 -42.28 15.84 10.73
CA VAL A 213 -41.47 15.75 9.49
C VAL A 213 -40.05 16.29 9.72
N GLY A 214 -39.01 15.68 9.15
CA GLY A 214 -37.65 16.21 9.28
C GLY A 214 -36.60 15.43 8.51
N PHE A 215 -35.41 16.02 8.38
CA PHE A 215 -34.23 15.30 7.87
C PHE A 215 -33.86 14.13 8.77
N ASN A 216 -33.39 13.03 8.16
CA ASN A 216 -32.95 11.86 8.93
C ASN A 216 -31.58 12.07 9.60
N THR A 217 -30.77 13.00 9.08
CA THR A 217 -29.44 13.38 9.61
C THR A 217 -29.24 14.88 9.54
N THR A 218 -28.32 15.41 10.36
CA THR A 218 -28.05 16.85 10.47
C THR A 218 -27.03 17.36 9.47
N ALA A 219 -26.16 16.50 8.95
CA ALA A 219 -25.12 16.86 7.99
C ALA A 219 -24.68 15.68 7.12
N SER A 220 -24.02 15.99 6.01
CA SER A 220 -23.29 15.09 5.12
C SER A 220 -22.11 15.82 4.48
N SER A 221 -21.25 15.09 3.75
CA SER A 221 -20.15 15.67 3.00
C SER A 221 -20.05 15.04 1.62
N GLN A 222 -19.62 15.81 0.63
CA GLN A 222 -19.36 15.38 -0.74
C GLN A 222 -18.03 15.98 -1.20
N THR A 223 -17.34 15.29 -2.09
CA THR A 223 -16.18 15.85 -2.80
C THR A 223 -16.64 16.25 -4.19
N GLU A 224 -16.22 17.42 -4.62
CA GLU A 224 -16.43 17.90 -5.98
C GLU A 224 -15.80 16.96 -7.01
N THR A 225 -16.23 17.09 -8.25
CA THR A 225 -15.62 16.38 -9.38
C THR A 225 -15.73 17.25 -10.62
N ASP A 226 -14.85 17.05 -11.59
CA ASP A 226 -14.87 17.65 -12.95
C ASP A 226 -16.21 17.57 -13.73
N THR A 227 -17.23 16.86 -13.25
CA THR A 227 -18.55 16.77 -13.86
C THR A 227 -19.68 16.82 -12.84
N SER A 228 -20.82 17.44 -13.17
CA SER A 228 -21.94 17.50 -12.23
C SER A 228 -22.47 16.12 -11.87
N PHE A 229 -22.75 15.89 -10.57
CA PHE A 229 -23.34 14.64 -10.08
C PHE A 229 -24.48 14.90 -9.09
N ASN A 230 -25.42 13.95 -9.03
CA ASN A 230 -26.62 14.07 -8.18
C ASN A 230 -26.45 13.40 -6.81
N ILE A 231 -26.87 14.09 -5.76
CA ILE A 231 -27.01 13.54 -4.41
C ILE A 231 -28.47 13.54 -3.95
N THR A 232 -28.77 12.69 -2.98
CA THR A 232 -30.11 12.60 -2.38
C THR A 232 -30.08 12.66 -0.85
N ILE A 233 -30.89 13.55 -0.28
CA ILE A 233 -30.98 13.76 1.17
C ILE A 233 -32.35 13.28 1.69
N PRO A 234 -32.41 12.26 2.56
CA PRO A 234 -33.66 11.65 3.00
C PRO A 234 -34.37 12.45 4.10
N ILE A 235 -35.70 12.53 3.97
CA ILE A 235 -36.65 13.16 4.91
C ILE A 235 -37.75 12.16 5.22
N THR A 236 -38.19 12.12 6.48
CA THR A 236 -39.26 11.22 6.92
C THR A 236 -40.40 11.98 7.58
N ALA A 237 -41.64 11.63 7.22
CA ALA A 237 -42.84 12.07 7.91
C ALA A 237 -43.48 10.91 8.70
N SER A 238 -43.95 11.19 9.93
CA SER A 238 -44.61 10.20 10.80
C SER A 238 -45.75 10.83 11.60
N GLY A 239 -46.63 10.02 12.19
CA GLY A 239 -47.78 10.51 12.97
C GLY A 239 -48.85 11.22 12.12
N HIS A 240 -48.94 10.92 10.83
CA HIS A 240 -49.88 11.54 9.89
C HIS A 240 -51.34 11.41 10.35
N ASP A 241 -52.04 12.53 10.44
CA ASP A 241 -53.41 12.68 10.98
C ASP A 241 -54.51 12.55 9.91
N GLY A 242 -54.11 12.27 8.67
CA GLY A 242 -55.00 12.20 7.50
C GLY A 242 -54.97 13.47 6.62
N ASN A 243 -54.34 14.55 7.08
CA ASN A 243 -54.10 15.76 6.29
C ASN A 243 -52.70 15.74 5.67
N ASN A 244 -52.60 16.18 4.41
CA ASN A 244 -51.31 16.26 3.72
C ASN A 244 -50.33 17.19 4.45
N ILE A 245 -49.11 16.73 4.66
CA ILE A 245 -47.98 17.53 5.16
C ILE A 245 -47.20 18.03 3.94
N ASP A 246 -47.20 19.36 3.73
CA ASP A 246 -46.51 20.00 2.62
C ASP A 246 -45.36 20.85 3.17
N ILE A 247 -44.16 20.72 2.58
CA ILE A 247 -42.95 21.46 2.96
C ILE A 247 -42.30 22.11 1.75
N SER A 248 -41.70 23.28 1.95
CA SER A 248 -40.77 23.91 1.00
C SER A 248 -39.33 23.76 1.47
N ILE A 249 -38.41 23.64 0.51
CA ILE A 249 -36.97 23.55 0.72
C ILE A 249 -36.32 24.86 0.24
N ALA A 250 -35.49 25.46 1.08
CA ALA A 250 -34.64 26.60 0.74
C ALA A 250 -33.17 26.25 0.93
N VAL A 251 -32.29 26.88 0.14
CA VAL A 251 -30.82 26.74 0.25
C VAL A 251 -30.19 28.04 0.76
N SER A 252 -29.17 27.91 1.59
CA SER A 252 -28.27 28.96 2.07
C SER A 252 -26.89 28.35 2.32
N GLY A 253 -25.85 29.11 2.63
CA GLY A 253 -24.52 28.54 2.88
C GLY A 253 -23.39 29.46 2.45
N THR A 254 -22.19 28.91 2.30
CA THR A 254 -21.06 29.61 1.67
C THR A 254 -20.98 29.35 0.18
N ALA A 255 -21.50 28.20 -0.30
CA ALA A 255 -21.51 27.85 -1.72
C ALA A 255 -22.21 28.90 -2.58
N GLU A 256 -21.58 29.26 -3.69
CA GLU A 256 -22.15 30.11 -4.73
C GLU A 256 -23.33 29.42 -5.44
N VAL A 257 -24.02 30.18 -6.29
CA VAL A 257 -25.24 29.70 -6.96
C VAL A 257 -24.96 28.73 -8.10
N ASN A 258 -23.70 28.63 -8.53
CA ASN A 258 -23.31 27.81 -9.66
C ASN A 258 -22.86 26.41 -9.22
N ASP A 259 -22.48 26.22 -7.96
CA ASP A 259 -21.83 24.99 -7.46
C ASP A 259 -22.87 23.92 -7.11
N TYR A 260 -24.16 24.30 -7.13
CA TYR A 260 -25.26 23.35 -6.97
C TYR A 260 -26.51 23.69 -7.77
N THR A 261 -27.28 22.65 -8.06
CA THR A 261 -28.64 22.76 -8.62
C THR A 261 -29.65 22.06 -7.72
N LEU A 262 -30.51 22.83 -7.02
CA LEU A 262 -31.58 22.22 -6.22
C LEU A 262 -32.72 21.71 -7.11
N ASN A 263 -32.79 20.38 -7.26
CA ASN A 263 -33.81 19.72 -8.07
C ASN A 263 -35.16 19.56 -7.35
N THR A 264 -35.15 19.53 -6.01
CA THR A 264 -36.36 19.34 -5.19
C THR A 264 -36.64 20.55 -4.30
N THR A 265 -37.62 21.37 -4.67
CA THR A 265 -37.96 22.61 -3.96
C THR A 265 -39.16 22.48 -3.01
N SER A 266 -39.93 21.38 -3.11
CA SER A 266 -41.03 21.06 -2.20
C SER A 266 -41.29 19.56 -2.13
N LEU A 267 -41.88 19.10 -1.03
CA LEU A 267 -42.33 17.72 -0.84
C LEU A 267 -43.72 17.70 -0.19
N SER A 268 -44.52 16.69 -0.54
CA SER A 268 -45.87 16.46 0.00
C SER A 268 -45.99 15.03 0.51
N PHE A 269 -46.40 14.84 1.76
CA PHE A 269 -46.63 13.54 2.38
C PHE A 269 -48.12 13.32 2.61
N THR A 270 -48.67 12.24 2.05
CA THR A 270 -50.09 11.85 2.20
C THR A 270 -50.29 10.66 3.15
N SER A 271 -49.18 10.16 3.70
CA SER A 271 -49.11 9.08 4.68
C SER A 271 -47.75 9.11 5.37
N ASN A 272 -47.54 8.26 6.37
CA ASN A 272 -46.21 8.08 6.96
C ASN A 272 -45.27 7.45 5.92
N SER A 273 -44.29 8.21 5.44
CA SER A 273 -43.32 7.76 4.43
C SER A 273 -42.03 8.55 4.48
N SER A 274 -40.98 8.04 3.83
CA SER A 274 -39.75 8.78 3.55
C SER A 274 -39.68 9.21 2.08
N GLN A 275 -39.14 10.40 1.83
CA GLN A 275 -38.88 10.96 0.51
C GLN A 275 -37.48 11.59 0.48
N ASN A 276 -36.95 11.86 -0.71
CA ASN A 276 -35.61 12.41 -0.87
C ASN A 276 -35.66 13.80 -1.51
N ILE A 277 -34.82 14.72 -1.01
CA ILE A 277 -34.43 15.93 -1.73
C ILE A 277 -33.30 15.55 -2.67
N SER A 278 -33.47 15.87 -3.95
CA SER A 278 -32.42 15.75 -4.96
C SER A 278 -31.73 17.10 -5.16
N LEU A 279 -30.40 17.08 -5.21
CA LEU A 279 -29.50 18.24 -5.39
C LEU A 279 -28.35 17.78 -6.30
N ASP A 280 -28.04 18.51 -7.36
CA ASP A 280 -26.79 18.30 -8.11
C ASP A 280 -25.69 19.15 -7.48
N ILE A 281 -24.49 18.58 -7.36
CA ILE A 281 -23.23 19.30 -7.14
C ILE A 281 -22.62 19.52 -8.54
N ASN A 282 -22.24 20.75 -8.85
CA ASN A 282 -21.70 21.15 -10.15
C ASN A 282 -20.21 21.48 -10.00
N PRO A 283 -19.38 21.16 -11.01
CA PRO A 283 -17.98 21.55 -11.04
C PRO A 283 -17.87 23.07 -11.15
N ASP A 284 -16.98 23.65 -10.37
CA ASP A 284 -16.37 24.94 -10.60
C ASP A 284 -14.88 24.76 -10.96
N ASN A 285 -14.19 25.87 -11.24
CA ASN A 285 -12.79 25.85 -11.62
C ASN A 285 -12.04 27.07 -11.06
N ASP A 286 -12.72 27.83 -10.20
CA ASP A 286 -12.38 29.20 -9.82
C ASP A 286 -12.37 29.36 -8.28
N ASP A 287 -13.05 28.49 -7.52
CA ASP A 287 -12.89 28.35 -6.08
C ASP A 287 -11.81 27.30 -5.75
N LEU A 288 -11.21 27.38 -4.56
CA LEU A 288 -10.25 26.40 -4.06
C LEU A 288 -10.48 26.10 -2.57
N ASP A 289 -11.57 26.62 -2.00
CA ASP A 289 -11.92 26.54 -0.58
C ASP A 289 -13.15 25.64 -0.38
N ASP A 290 -13.14 24.81 0.67
CA ASP A 290 -14.30 23.99 1.02
C ASP A 290 -15.55 24.86 1.29
N GLU A 291 -16.70 24.41 0.79
CA GLU A 291 -17.96 25.13 0.88
C GLU A 291 -19.05 24.40 1.68
N GLU A 292 -20.08 25.13 2.12
CA GLU A 292 -21.25 24.58 2.78
C GLU A 292 -22.54 24.92 2.03
N ILE A 293 -23.38 23.90 1.81
CA ILE A 293 -24.76 24.01 1.32
C ILE A 293 -25.72 23.61 2.45
N ILE A 294 -26.54 24.54 2.93
CA ILE A 294 -27.49 24.35 4.03
C ILE A 294 -28.91 24.32 3.48
N LEU A 295 -29.54 23.14 3.54
CA LEU A 295 -30.95 22.93 3.20
C LEU A 295 -31.85 23.22 4.41
N THR A 296 -32.91 24.01 4.24
CA THR A 296 -33.88 24.35 5.30
C THR A 296 -35.30 23.95 4.91
N LEU A 297 -36.00 23.24 5.80
CA LEU A 297 -37.41 22.87 5.66
C LEU A 297 -38.32 23.91 6.30
N THR A 298 -39.39 24.27 5.59
CA THR A 298 -40.47 25.13 6.11
C THR A 298 -41.81 24.49 5.80
N GLU A 299 -42.68 24.36 6.80
CA GLU A 299 -44.06 23.90 6.59
C GLU A 299 -44.83 24.89 5.70
N THR A 300 -45.51 24.37 4.69
CA THR A 300 -46.43 25.11 3.82
C THR A 300 -47.88 24.59 3.89
N SER A 301 -48.12 23.48 4.59
CA SER A 301 -49.45 22.95 4.91
C SER A 301 -50.17 23.71 6.04
N SER A 302 -51.37 23.24 6.37
CA SER A 302 -52.19 23.75 7.50
C SER A 302 -52.45 22.67 8.56
N VAL A 303 -51.50 21.75 8.72
CA VAL A 303 -51.61 20.63 9.67
C VAL A 303 -51.48 21.18 11.09
N SER A 304 -52.45 20.85 11.96
CA SER A 304 -52.44 21.36 13.32
C SER A 304 -51.47 20.54 14.18
N GLY A 305 -50.48 21.20 14.78
CA GLY A 305 -49.51 20.54 15.67
C GLY A 305 -48.39 19.80 14.95
N LEU A 306 -48.11 20.10 13.67
CA LEU A 306 -46.94 19.55 12.98
C LEU A 306 -45.63 19.97 13.66
N ILE A 307 -44.77 18.99 13.96
CA ILE A 307 -43.42 19.24 14.48
C ILE A 307 -42.39 19.02 13.37
N ILE A 308 -41.57 20.04 13.07
CA ILE A 308 -40.38 19.85 12.23
C ILE A 308 -39.20 19.43 13.12
N SER A 309 -38.93 18.13 13.20
CA SER A 309 -37.99 17.57 14.19
C SER A 309 -36.52 17.88 13.90
N GLN A 310 -36.18 18.03 12.62
CA GLN A 310 -34.87 18.44 12.12
C GLN A 310 -35.10 19.32 10.89
N ASN A 311 -35.01 20.64 11.07
CA ASN A 311 -35.38 21.61 10.04
C ASN A 311 -34.24 22.04 9.13
N THR A 312 -32.98 21.68 9.44
CA THR A 312 -31.82 21.97 8.60
C THR A 312 -30.93 20.74 8.37
N HIS A 313 -30.24 20.72 7.23
CA HIS A 313 -29.19 19.78 6.89
C HIS A 313 -28.02 20.51 6.18
N THR A 314 -26.80 20.35 6.68
CA THR A 314 -25.59 20.95 6.09
C THR A 314 -24.83 19.93 5.27
N ILE A 315 -24.53 20.25 4.01
CA ILE A 315 -23.64 19.49 3.14
C ILE A 315 -22.33 20.26 3.07
N THR A 316 -21.22 19.64 3.46
CA THR A 316 -19.88 20.17 3.18
C THR A 316 -19.43 19.67 1.82
N VAL A 317 -19.11 20.57 0.89
CA VAL A 317 -18.51 20.26 -0.41
C VAL A 317 -17.02 20.51 -0.27
N THR A 318 -16.20 19.48 -0.50
CA THR A 318 -14.74 19.59 -0.48
C THR A 318 -14.22 19.67 -1.91
N GLU A 319 -13.33 20.63 -2.16
CA GLU A 319 -12.71 20.88 -3.47
C GLU A 319 -11.86 19.69 -3.95
N ASP A 320 -11.86 19.38 -5.26
CA ASP A 320 -10.99 18.36 -5.87
C ASP A 320 -9.83 18.93 -6.71
N GLU A 321 -9.79 20.24 -6.89
CA GLU A 321 -8.86 20.99 -7.71
C GLU A 321 -7.55 21.27 -6.95
N THR A 322 -6.45 20.81 -7.55
CA THR A 322 -5.12 21.21 -7.10
C THR A 322 -4.73 22.54 -7.75
N PRO A 323 -4.20 23.54 -7.01
CA PRO A 323 -3.79 24.80 -7.62
C PRO A 323 -2.77 24.57 -8.75
N GLU A 324 -3.04 25.07 -9.97
CA GLU A 324 -2.03 25.11 -11.03
C GLU A 324 -0.94 26.14 -10.67
N GLY A 325 0.07 25.70 -9.92
CA GLY A 325 1.29 26.48 -9.65
C GLY A 325 1.77 26.49 -8.20
N PRO A 326 2.88 27.21 -7.94
CA PRO A 326 3.37 27.42 -6.57
C PRO A 326 2.36 28.24 -5.75
N LEU A 327 2.11 27.85 -4.49
CA LEU A 327 1.27 28.60 -3.54
C LEU A 327 1.74 30.04 -3.36
N TYR A 328 3.04 30.26 -3.51
CA TYR A 328 3.65 31.59 -3.56
C TYR A 328 4.88 31.55 -4.47
N ASN A 329 5.03 32.54 -5.33
CA ASN A 329 6.18 32.70 -6.19
C ASN A 329 6.48 34.17 -6.43
N ALA A 330 7.53 34.67 -5.79
CA ALA A 330 8.03 36.02 -6.05
C ALA A 330 8.65 36.07 -7.47
N ASP A 331 7.93 36.69 -8.42
CA ASP A 331 8.36 36.87 -9.81
C ASP A 331 9.26 38.11 -9.97
N PHE A 332 10.55 37.91 -10.19
CA PHE A 332 11.52 39.00 -10.37
C PHE A 332 11.81 39.31 -11.85
N THR A 333 10.98 38.90 -12.80
CA THR A 333 11.27 39.07 -14.24
C THR A 333 11.12 40.50 -14.77
N ASN A 334 10.42 41.39 -14.05
CA ASN A 334 10.25 42.78 -14.43
C ASN A 334 11.30 43.68 -13.75
N ASP A 335 12.26 44.17 -14.54
CA ASP A 335 13.31 45.07 -14.07
C ASP A 335 12.75 46.44 -13.62
N ASP A 336 13.48 47.11 -12.72
CA ASP A 336 13.17 48.41 -12.10
C ASP A 336 12.04 48.42 -11.05
N ASP A 337 11.49 47.25 -10.69
CA ASP A 337 10.57 47.14 -9.56
C ASP A 337 11.31 47.26 -8.21
N GLY A 338 10.68 47.88 -7.20
CA GLY A 338 11.28 48.14 -5.88
C GLY A 338 11.32 49.62 -5.50
N PHE A 339 12.41 50.06 -4.88
CA PHE A 339 12.59 51.46 -4.46
C PHE A 339 13.68 52.15 -5.26
N ALA A 340 13.47 53.45 -5.52
CA ALA A 340 14.54 54.30 -6.03
C ALA A 340 15.75 54.27 -5.10
N ASP A 341 16.95 54.42 -5.66
CA ASP A 341 18.20 54.48 -4.90
C ASP A 341 18.06 55.45 -3.71
N HIS A 342 18.39 54.98 -2.50
CA HIS A 342 18.16 55.72 -1.26
C HIS A 342 19.45 56.29 -0.66
N THR A 343 19.30 57.24 0.26
CA THR A 343 20.41 57.79 1.05
C THR A 343 19.97 58.02 2.49
N THR A 344 20.91 58.24 3.40
CA THR A 344 20.65 58.72 4.78
C THR A 344 19.70 59.92 4.83
N SER A 345 19.71 60.79 3.81
CA SER A 345 18.86 61.99 3.73
C SER A 345 17.51 61.80 3.02
N SER A 346 17.31 60.63 2.39
CA SER A 346 16.09 60.27 1.67
C SER A 346 15.91 58.74 1.74
N PRO A 347 15.56 58.19 2.92
CA PRO A 347 15.35 56.76 3.08
C PRO A 347 14.10 56.29 2.29
N PRO A 348 14.02 55.00 1.93
CA PRO A 348 12.79 54.44 1.37
C PRO A 348 11.65 54.55 2.39
N ALA A 349 10.40 54.47 1.94
CA ALA A 349 9.26 54.40 2.86
C ALA A 349 9.19 53.00 3.50
N ASP A 350 8.80 52.93 4.77
CA ASP A 350 8.60 51.66 5.50
C ASP A 350 7.23 51.06 5.14
N GLY A 351 7.19 49.74 4.95
CA GLY A 351 5.96 48.97 4.76
C GLY A 351 5.12 49.25 3.50
N PRO A 352 5.64 49.70 2.34
CA PRO A 352 4.82 49.68 1.15
C PRO A 352 4.66 48.24 0.66
N ALA A 353 3.41 47.90 0.31
CA ALA A 353 3.16 46.76 -0.55
C ALA A 353 3.79 47.03 -1.93
N SER A 354 4.35 45.99 -2.54
CA SER A 354 4.87 46.07 -3.92
C SER A 354 3.81 46.65 -4.88
N ALA A 355 4.21 47.59 -5.75
CA ALA A 355 3.35 48.14 -6.81
C ALA A 355 3.86 47.67 -8.18
N GLY A 356 2.96 47.22 -9.07
CA GLY A 356 3.36 46.67 -10.38
C GLY A 356 3.56 45.15 -10.37
N PRO A 357 3.90 44.54 -11.52
CA PRO A 357 3.51 43.18 -11.91
C PRO A 357 4.35 42.08 -11.25
N PHE A 358 4.29 41.98 -9.93
CA PHE A 358 4.61 40.75 -9.17
C PHE A 358 3.42 39.77 -9.19
N GLY A 359 2.81 39.61 -10.38
CA GLY A 359 1.75 38.66 -10.77
C GLY A 359 0.73 38.23 -9.70
N GLU A 360 -0.44 38.85 -9.69
CA GLU A 360 -1.61 38.51 -8.85
C GLU A 360 -1.50 38.82 -7.33
N PRO A 361 -2.61 39.17 -6.65
CA PRO A 361 -2.63 39.45 -5.20
C PRO A 361 -1.96 38.37 -4.32
N GLN A 362 -1.93 37.13 -4.79
CA GLN A 362 -1.32 35.96 -4.15
C GLN A 362 0.23 35.92 -4.16
N ASN A 363 0.92 36.87 -4.80
CA ASN A 363 2.39 36.93 -4.81
C ASN A 363 2.94 38.26 -4.30
N GLN A 364 2.11 39.05 -3.61
CA GLN A 364 2.50 40.32 -3.05
C GLN A 364 3.57 40.18 -1.97
N TRP A 365 4.38 41.22 -1.79
CA TRP A 365 5.35 41.26 -0.73
C TRP A 365 5.43 42.65 -0.10
N SER A 366 6.00 42.69 1.11
CA SER A 366 6.28 43.93 1.83
C SER A 366 7.75 44.01 2.23
N LEU A 367 8.30 45.22 2.14
CA LEU A 367 9.61 45.56 2.72
C LEU A 367 9.41 46.37 3.99
N SER A 368 10.00 45.92 5.09
CA SER A 368 10.06 46.66 6.35
C SER A 368 11.48 46.79 6.88
N TYR A 369 11.69 47.73 7.82
CA TYR A 369 12.98 47.92 8.49
C TYR A 369 12.83 48.45 9.91
N ASN A 370 13.69 47.98 10.83
CA ASN A 370 13.62 48.35 12.25
C ASN A 370 14.31 49.70 12.56
N THR A 371 15.27 50.09 11.73
CA THR A 371 15.98 51.36 11.80
C THR A 371 16.03 51.97 10.41
N THR A 372 15.87 53.29 10.33
CA THR A 372 15.96 54.01 9.06
C THR A 372 17.28 53.68 8.35
N PRO A 373 17.23 53.16 7.10
CA PRO A 373 18.42 52.82 6.32
C PRO A 373 19.44 53.97 6.29
N SER A 374 20.66 53.71 6.75
CA SER A 374 21.74 54.70 6.85
C SER A 374 22.99 54.25 6.09
N SER A 375 23.24 54.87 4.94
CA SER A 375 24.39 54.58 4.07
C SER A 375 25.32 55.80 3.87
N ASP A 376 26.55 55.53 3.42
CA ASP A 376 27.63 56.51 3.22
C ASP A 376 28.02 56.73 1.73
N THR A 377 27.37 56.05 0.78
CA THR A 377 27.65 56.13 -0.67
C THR A 377 26.42 56.45 -1.55
N THR A 378 26.60 56.53 -2.87
CA THR A 378 25.56 56.83 -3.87
C THR A 378 24.96 55.58 -4.55
N THR A 379 25.28 54.36 -4.10
CA THR A 379 24.94 53.09 -4.79
C THR A 379 23.95 52.21 -4.01
N ASN A 380 23.21 52.78 -3.07
CA ASN A 380 22.31 52.04 -2.17
C ASN A 380 20.96 51.80 -2.83
N SER A 381 20.49 50.55 -2.85
CA SER A 381 19.22 50.22 -3.48
C SER A 381 18.62 48.91 -2.97
N PHE A 382 17.31 48.77 -3.19
CA PHE A 382 16.55 47.52 -3.09
C PHE A 382 15.63 47.46 -4.31
N LYS A 383 16.08 46.77 -5.37
CA LYS A 383 15.44 46.82 -6.69
C LYS A 383 15.62 45.54 -7.47
N VAL A 384 14.72 45.30 -8.41
CA VAL A 384 14.82 44.21 -9.37
C VAL A 384 15.65 44.67 -10.56
N VAL A 385 16.69 43.92 -10.92
CA VAL A 385 17.52 44.17 -12.09
C VAL A 385 18.04 42.86 -12.67
N SER A 386 18.02 42.73 -13.99
CA SER A 386 18.41 41.50 -14.70
C SER A 386 17.68 40.24 -14.20
N GLY A 387 16.39 40.37 -13.88
CA GLY A 387 15.58 39.23 -13.45
C GLY A 387 15.80 38.79 -11.99
N LYS A 388 16.36 39.66 -11.13
CA LYS A 388 16.70 39.35 -9.74
C LYS A 388 16.41 40.52 -8.82
N LEU A 389 15.90 40.27 -7.62
CA LEU A 389 15.82 41.26 -6.56
C LEU A 389 17.19 41.44 -5.91
N GLU A 390 17.76 42.63 -6.04
CA GLU A 390 19.07 43.00 -5.52
C GLU A 390 18.94 43.99 -4.36
N THR A 391 19.72 43.76 -3.31
CA THR A 391 19.99 44.73 -2.25
C THR A 391 21.45 45.14 -2.29
N ILE A 392 21.74 46.44 -2.18
CA ILE A 392 23.10 46.99 -2.11
C ILE A 392 23.15 48.06 -1.01
N ASP A 393 24.15 47.96 -0.12
CA ASP A 393 24.49 48.97 0.90
C ASP A 393 23.26 49.51 1.68
N TRP A 394 22.44 48.60 2.20
CA TRP A 394 21.16 48.93 2.83
C TRP A 394 21.33 49.81 4.08
N GLY A 395 22.29 49.49 4.95
CA GLY A 395 22.61 50.29 6.13
C GLY A 395 21.60 50.14 7.28
N GLY A 396 21.33 48.91 7.72
CA GLY A 396 20.32 48.57 8.74
C GLY A 396 19.78 47.15 8.53
N GLU A 397 18.77 46.72 9.27
CA GLU A 397 18.05 45.47 8.95
C GLU A 397 16.90 45.78 7.99
N GLY A 398 16.90 45.13 6.83
CA GLY A 398 15.79 45.10 5.88
C GLY A 398 15.12 43.74 5.91
N VAL A 399 13.79 43.72 5.79
CA VAL A 399 12.96 42.53 5.93
C VAL A 399 11.99 42.46 4.76
N PHE A 400 12.12 41.42 3.94
CA PHE A 400 11.18 41.09 2.86
C PHE A 400 10.24 39.97 3.35
N GLU A 401 8.93 40.18 3.25
CA GLU A 401 7.87 39.25 3.65
C GLU A 401 6.86 39.04 2.53
N SER A 402 6.37 37.81 2.36
CA SER A 402 5.17 37.52 1.59
C SER A 402 3.92 38.08 2.28
N GLN A 403 2.79 38.11 1.56
CA GLN A 403 1.49 38.15 2.23
C GLN A 403 1.22 36.86 3.03
N SER A 404 0.13 36.83 3.79
CA SER A 404 -0.34 35.60 4.44
C SER A 404 -0.82 34.60 3.38
N ILE A 405 -0.14 33.47 3.25
CA ILE A 405 -0.45 32.38 2.33
C ILE A 405 -1.42 31.42 3.05
N ASN A 406 -2.57 31.11 2.46
CA ASN A 406 -3.48 30.10 2.98
C ASN A 406 -2.85 28.71 2.74
N ILE A 407 -2.67 27.95 3.83
CA ILE A 407 -2.10 26.60 3.80
C ILE A 407 -2.99 25.55 4.48
N SER A 408 -4.24 25.90 4.83
CA SER A 408 -5.13 25.04 5.64
C SER A 408 -5.44 23.68 5.03
N ARG A 409 -5.37 23.57 3.69
CA ARG A 409 -5.64 22.34 2.93
C ARG A 409 -4.42 21.44 2.74
N PHE A 410 -3.23 21.88 3.15
CA PHE A 410 -1.99 21.14 2.95
C PHE A 410 -1.52 20.48 4.24
N SER A 411 -0.98 19.27 4.12
CA SER A 411 -0.30 18.60 5.24
C SER A 411 1.19 18.88 5.26
N THR A 412 1.78 19.06 4.07
CA THR A 412 3.19 19.41 3.90
C THR A 412 3.38 20.43 2.78
N ILE A 413 4.38 21.29 2.93
CA ILE A 413 4.79 22.25 1.89
C ILE A 413 6.31 22.28 1.73
N ASP A 414 6.77 22.74 0.57
CA ASP A 414 8.18 23.03 0.29
C ASP A 414 8.40 24.55 0.20
N ILE A 415 9.51 25.04 0.76
CA ILE A 415 9.93 26.44 0.70
C ILE A 415 11.31 26.49 0.06
N ALA A 416 11.48 27.29 -0.99
CA ALA A 416 12.76 27.41 -1.69
C ALA A 416 13.10 28.86 -2.03
N GLY A 417 14.30 29.30 -1.64
CA GLY A 417 14.89 30.59 -2.02
C GLY A 417 16.19 30.38 -2.78
N LEU A 418 16.35 30.98 -3.96
CA LEU A 418 17.59 30.92 -4.73
C LEU A 418 18.24 32.31 -4.79
N GLY A 419 19.50 32.41 -4.40
CA GLY A 419 20.20 33.68 -4.35
C GLY A 419 21.73 33.55 -4.28
N VAL A 420 22.42 34.67 -4.50
CA VAL A 420 23.89 34.76 -4.46
C VAL A 420 24.36 36.10 -3.86
N THR A 421 25.60 36.12 -3.35
CA THR A 421 26.30 37.35 -2.95
C THR A 421 26.73 38.17 -4.17
N LEU A 422 26.58 39.50 -4.09
CA LEU A 422 27.00 40.43 -5.15
C LEU A 422 28.46 40.87 -5.02
N SER A 423 29.07 40.74 -3.84
CA SER A 423 30.45 41.16 -3.57
C SER A 423 31.16 40.22 -2.59
N ASN A 424 32.49 40.29 -2.55
CA ASN A 424 33.42 39.56 -1.71
C ASN A 424 33.64 40.24 -0.36
N LYS A 425 32.68 41.10 0.04
CA LYS A 425 32.76 41.90 1.25
C LYS A 425 31.50 41.94 2.13
N VAL A 426 30.56 41.01 2.00
CA VAL A 426 29.19 41.21 2.51
C VAL A 426 29.04 40.93 4.01
N GLN A 427 29.98 40.23 4.65
CA GLN A 427 29.98 40.00 6.12
C GLN A 427 31.33 40.39 6.74
N ASN A 428 31.70 41.67 6.66
CA ASN A 428 32.98 42.17 7.18
C ASN A 428 32.88 42.88 8.54
N VAL A 429 31.68 43.21 9.01
CA VAL A 429 31.42 43.71 10.37
C VAL A 429 30.42 42.80 11.09
N GLY A 430 30.59 42.63 12.40
CA GLY A 430 29.84 41.65 13.21
C GLY A 430 28.32 41.91 13.36
N THR A 431 27.74 42.81 12.58
CA THR A 431 26.32 43.17 12.54
C THR A 431 25.65 42.84 11.20
N GLU A 432 26.40 42.44 10.17
CA GLU A 432 25.89 42.05 8.84
C GLU A 432 25.42 40.59 8.82
N PHE A 433 24.33 40.31 8.09
CA PHE A 433 23.78 38.96 7.99
C PHE A 433 22.82 38.82 6.80
N PHE A 434 22.50 37.56 6.49
CA PHE A 434 21.37 37.18 5.65
C PHE A 434 20.68 35.96 6.28
N LYS A 435 19.37 36.04 6.47
CA LYS A 435 18.58 34.96 7.07
C LYS A 435 17.28 34.77 6.32
N TYR A 436 16.91 33.52 6.11
CA TYR A 436 15.56 33.14 5.67
C TYR A 436 14.69 32.89 6.89
N TYR A 437 13.39 33.08 6.77
CA TYR A 437 12.45 32.67 7.81
C TYR A 437 11.08 32.34 7.26
N TYR A 438 10.31 31.65 8.09
CA TYR A 438 8.88 31.44 7.90
C TYR A 438 8.13 31.61 9.23
N ILE A 439 6.84 31.90 9.14
CA ILE A 439 5.93 32.10 10.27
C ILE A 439 4.66 31.30 10.00
N LEU A 440 4.26 30.45 10.95
CA LEU A 440 2.98 29.73 10.92
C LEU A 440 1.99 30.43 11.87
N ASP A 441 0.78 30.70 11.41
CA ASP A 441 -0.33 31.28 12.20
C ASP A 441 0.01 32.52 13.03
N GLY A 442 0.83 33.40 12.45
CA GLY A 442 1.29 34.62 13.12
C GLY A 442 2.15 34.37 14.37
N GLY A 443 2.71 33.16 14.49
CA GLY A 443 3.60 32.75 15.57
C GLY A 443 4.98 33.42 15.54
N ILE A 444 5.94 32.81 16.23
CA ILE A 444 7.33 33.30 16.25
C ILE A 444 8.03 32.90 14.94
N PRO A 445 8.75 33.81 14.27
CA PRO A 445 9.52 33.47 13.07
C PRO A 445 10.56 32.38 13.35
N ILE A 446 10.59 31.35 12.49
CA ILE A 446 11.62 30.33 12.49
C ILE A 446 12.71 30.74 11.51
N GLU A 447 13.87 31.13 12.03
CA GLU A 447 14.94 31.73 11.24
C GLU A 447 16.05 30.73 10.90
N THR A 448 16.56 30.80 9.67
CA THR A 448 17.77 30.11 9.21
C THR A 448 18.82 31.13 8.80
N ASN A 449 19.87 31.25 9.61
CA ASN A 449 21.00 32.13 9.32
C ASN A 449 21.91 31.50 8.25
N ILE A 450 22.21 32.25 7.19
CA ILE A 450 23.15 31.84 6.15
C ILE A 450 24.56 32.27 6.57
N ILE A 451 25.38 31.29 6.96
CA ILE A 451 26.76 31.50 7.36
C ILE A 451 27.66 31.34 6.13
N LEU A 452 28.29 32.43 5.71
CA LEU A 452 29.21 32.44 4.58
C LEU A 452 30.64 32.19 5.09
N THR A 453 31.21 31.04 4.72
CA THR A 453 32.57 30.67 5.16
C THR A 453 33.68 31.31 4.34
N GLU A 454 33.37 31.78 3.12
CA GLU A 454 34.29 32.48 2.24
C GLU A 454 33.59 33.71 1.63
N ASP A 455 34.20 34.88 1.79
CA ASP A 455 33.66 36.16 1.27
C ASP A 455 34.10 36.29 -0.19
N THR A 456 33.41 35.58 -1.10
CA THR A 456 33.70 35.61 -2.54
C THR A 456 32.45 35.92 -3.36
N ASP A 457 32.61 36.73 -4.41
CA ASP A 457 31.54 37.08 -5.36
C ASP A 457 30.87 35.82 -5.91
N GLY A 458 29.53 35.77 -5.91
CA GLY A 458 28.76 34.67 -6.47
C GLY A 458 28.61 33.45 -5.55
N THR A 459 28.99 33.56 -4.27
CA THR A 459 28.69 32.52 -3.28
C THR A 459 27.18 32.40 -3.13
N SER A 460 26.66 31.16 -3.18
CA SER A 460 25.22 30.91 -3.09
C SER A 460 24.70 31.12 -1.67
N VAL A 461 23.55 31.79 -1.57
CA VAL A 461 22.73 31.91 -0.36
C VAL A 461 21.43 31.13 -0.51
N ASN A 462 21.45 29.98 -1.19
CA ASN A 462 20.24 29.19 -1.41
C ASN A 462 19.65 28.67 -0.09
N TYR A 463 18.34 28.54 -0.05
CA TYR A 463 17.57 27.99 1.05
C TYR A 463 16.53 27.01 0.53
N SER A 464 16.34 25.92 1.24
CA SER A 464 15.31 24.92 0.95
C SER A 464 14.85 24.26 2.24
N ILE A 465 13.54 24.27 2.48
CA ILE A 465 12.87 23.32 3.37
C ILE A 465 12.02 22.43 2.49
N THR A 466 12.17 21.11 2.63
CA THR A 466 11.29 20.14 1.97
C THR A 466 10.44 19.41 3.01
N ASN A 467 9.19 19.13 2.67
CA ASN A 467 8.19 18.47 3.50
C ASN A 467 8.02 19.14 4.88
N LEU A 468 7.89 20.47 4.91
CA LEU A 468 7.53 21.18 6.13
C LEU A 468 6.11 20.77 6.55
N ASP A 469 6.00 20.11 7.70
CA ASP A 469 4.71 19.73 8.29
C ASP A 469 3.92 20.99 8.67
N VAL A 470 2.78 21.16 8.02
CA VAL A 470 1.83 22.26 8.23
C VAL A 470 0.42 21.76 8.57
N SER A 471 0.29 20.47 8.90
CA SER A 471 -1.01 19.79 9.15
C SER A 471 -1.86 20.41 10.26
N VAL A 472 -1.30 21.27 11.09
CA VAL A 472 -1.98 21.96 12.19
C VAL A 472 -2.00 23.49 12.04
N ALA A 473 -1.53 24.00 10.90
CA ALA A 473 -1.46 25.43 10.61
C ALA A 473 -2.44 25.82 9.50
N SER A 474 -2.92 27.05 9.51
CA SER A 474 -3.84 27.56 8.48
C SER A 474 -3.21 28.63 7.61
N THR A 475 -2.17 29.30 8.10
CA THR A 475 -1.51 30.42 7.41
C THR A 475 0.01 30.36 7.50
N LEU A 476 0.68 30.75 6.42
CA LEU A 476 2.12 30.83 6.29
C LEU A 476 2.56 32.22 5.83
N ILE A 477 3.61 32.77 6.43
CA ILE A 477 4.38 33.88 5.87
C ILE A 477 5.79 33.39 5.63
N VAL A 478 6.37 33.70 4.48
CA VAL A 478 7.77 33.41 4.16
C VAL A 478 8.53 34.68 3.83
N GLY A 479 9.82 34.69 4.11
CA GLY A 479 10.62 35.88 3.87
C GLY A 479 12.10 35.68 4.08
N PHE A 480 12.83 36.78 3.90
CA PHE A 480 14.23 36.88 4.25
C PHE A 480 14.53 38.25 4.85
N ALA A 481 15.51 38.29 5.73
CA ALA A 481 16.00 39.50 6.34
C ALA A 481 17.52 39.61 6.14
N PHE A 482 17.99 40.83 5.98
CA PHE A 482 19.36 41.10 5.62
C PHE A 482 19.86 42.39 6.27
N ASN A 483 21.15 42.43 6.52
CA ASN A 483 21.87 43.66 6.85
C ASN A 483 23.19 43.65 6.10
N CYS A 484 23.35 44.59 5.18
CA CYS A 484 24.57 44.80 4.40
C CYS A 484 24.97 46.29 4.48
N SER A 485 26.27 46.56 4.65
CA SER A 485 26.84 47.91 4.66
C SER A 485 28.16 47.95 3.87
N GLY A 486 28.44 49.05 3.15
CA GLY A 486 29.74 49.26 2.50
C GLY A 486 29.76 49.31 0.97
N GLY A 487 29.01 50.24 0.38
CA GLY A 487 29.14 50.75 -0.99
C GLY A 487 28.74 49.81 -2.14
N THR A 488 29.26 48.58 -2.16
CA THR A 488 29.01 47.58 -3.21
C THR A 488 28.60 46.21 -2.64
N THR A 489 28.37 46.13 -1.33
CA THR A 489 28.02 44.89 -0.64
C THR A 489 26.52 44.63 -0.70
N GLY A 490 26.14 43.35 -0.89
CA GLY A 490 24.73 42.97 -0.88
C GLY A 490 24.43 41.61 -1.48
N TYR A 491 23.14 41.35 -1.66
CA TYR A 491 22.59 40.04 -2.02
C TYR A 491 21.65 40.17 -3.20
N SER A 492 21.58 39.12 -4.02
CA SER A 492 20.58 39.01 -5.08
C SER A 492 19.80 37.71 -4.93
N ILE A 493 18.49 37.77 -5.16
CA ILE A 493 17.59 36.62 -5.12
C ILE A 493 16.91 36.50 -6.47
N SER A 494 17.00 35.32 -7.07
CA SER A 494 16.39 35.01 -8.36
C SER A 494 15.01 34.39 -8.24
N SER A 495 14.68 33.78 -7.11
CA SER A 495 13.33 33.26 -6.85
C SER A 495 13.11 33.00 -5.37
N PHE A 496 11.88 33.16 -4.90
CA PHE A 496 11.42 32.70 -3.61
C PHE A 496 10.05 32.03 -3.80
N LYS A 497 9.94 30.75 -3.47
CA LYS A 497 8.78 29.92 -3.78
C LYS A 497 8.28 29.13 -2.58
N VAL A 498 6.97 28.94 -2.52
CA VAL A 498 6.28 27.94 -1.70
C VAL A 498 5.50 27.05 -2.65
N THR A 499 5.64 25.74 -2.52
CA THR A 499 4.95 24.75 -3.36
C THR A 499 4.31 23.69 -2.50
N ASP A 500 3.21 23.12 -2.98
CA ASP A 500 2.63 21.94 -2.37
C ASP A 500 3.64 20.80 -2.53
N SER A 501 3.87 20.06 -1.45
CA SER A 501 4.71 18.86 -1.48
C SER A 501 3.90 17.58 -1.27
N SER A 502 2.57 17.71 -1.24
CA SER A 502 1.67 16.57 -1.27
C SER A 502 1.88 15.80 -2.58
N PRO A 503 2.03 14.46 -2.51
CA PRO A 503 2.03 13.62 -3.69
C PRO A 503 0.79 13.89 -4.55
N SER A 504 0.96 14.27 -5.81
CA SER A 504 -0.16 14.33 -6.75
C SER A 504 -0.74 12.93 -6.93
N THR A 505 -2.06 12.82 -7.04
CA THR A 505 -2.70 11.54 -7.38
C THR A 505 -2.97 11.53 -8.88
N ILE A 506 -2.50 10.50 -9.56
CA ILE A 506 -2.63 10.32 -11.02
C ILE A 506 -3.33 8.98 -11.28
N THR A 507 -4.39 9.01 -12.08
CA THR A 507 -5.22 7.84 -12.36
C THR A 507 -5.00 7.34 -13.78
N TRP A 508 -4.82 6.02 -13.91
CA TRP A 508 -4.77 5.37 -15.21
C TRP A 508 -6.18 5.24 -15.80
N ASP A 509 -6.40 5.79 -16.99
CA ASP A 509 -7.65 5.64 -17.73
C ASP A 509 -7.55 4.60 -18.87
N GLY A 510 -6.33 4.33 -19.35
CA GLY A 510 -6.04 3.42 -20.47
C GLY A 510 -6.77 3.77 -21.78
N SER A 511 -7.10 5.05 -21.97
CA SER A 511 -7.99 5.52 -23.05
C SER A 511 -7.35 5.42 -24.45
N GLU A 512 -6.02 5.52 -24.55
CA GLU A 512 -5.28 5.48 -25.82
C GLU A 512 -4.66 4.09 -26.08
N SER A 513 -4.01 3.49 -25.09
CA SER A 513 -3.30 2.21 -25.25
C SER A 513 -2.99 1.53 -23.91
N ALA A 514 -2.39 0.35 -23.95
CA ALA A 514 -1.88 -0.32 -22.76
C ALA A 514 -0.48 0.18 -22.32
N ASP A 515 0.23 1.03 -23.08
CA ASP A 515 1.61 1.39 -22.74
C ASP A 515 1.67 2.40 -21.58
N TRP A 516 2.28 2.00 -20.45
CA TRP A 516 2.48 2.84 -19.25
C TRP A 516 3.08 4.22 -19.59
N ALA A 517 3.99 4.26 -20.57
CA ALA A 517 4.73 5.46 -20.93
C ALA A 517 3.97 6.44 -21.84
N THR A 518 2.74 6.12 -22.25
CA THR A 518 1.90 7.02 -23.05
C THR A 518 1.18 8.01 -22.14
N THR A 519 1.48 9.30 -22.29
CA THR A 519 0.91 10.39 -21.45
C THR A 519 -0.61 10.43 -21.47
N ASN A 520 -1.23 10.16 -22.62
CA ASN A 520 -2.69 10.24 -22.79
C ASN A 520 -3.46 9.11 -22.10
N ASN A 521 -2.78 8.13 -21.48
CA ASN A 521 -3.43 7.09 -20.68
C ASN A 521 -3.64 7.49 -19.21
N TRP A 522 -3.27 8.73 -18.87
CA TRP A 522 -3.33 9.29 -17.53
C TRP A 522 -4.26 10.51 -17.55
N ASP A 523 -5.12 10.63 -16.55
CA ASP A 523 -6.05 11.75 -16.35
C ASP A 523 -5.37 13.12 -16.44
N THR A 524 -4.15 13.23 -15.88
CA THR A 524 -3.34 14.45 -15.91
C THR A 524 -2.59 14.68 -17.22
N ASN A 525 -2.67 13.77 -18.20
CA ASN A 525 -1.84 13.76 -19.41
C ASN A 525 -0.32 13.77 -19.13
N THR A 526 0.11 13.24 -17.98
CA THR A 526 1.53 13.12 -17.60
C THR A 526 1.84 11.70 -17.15
N VAL A 527 3.06 11.21 -17.44
CA VAL A 527 3.49 9.91 -16.92
C VAL A 527 3.92 10.09 -15.46
N PRO A 528 3.44 9.25 -14.52
CA PRO A 528 3.79 9.36 -13.11
C PRO A 528 5.29 9.29 -12.83
N ILE A 529 5.70 10.05 -11.83
CA ILE A 529 7.06 10.08 -11.28
C ILE A 529 7.08 9.66 -9.80
N ALA A 530 8.26 9.62 -9.19
CA ALA A 530 8.47 9.08 -7.84
C ALA A 530 7.74 9.84 -6.71
N SER A 531 7.25 11.05 -6.98
CA SER A 531 6.43 11.84 -6.06
C SER A 531 4.94 11.54 -6.16
N ASP A 532 4.49 10.84 -7.20
CA ASP A 532 3.07 10.78 -7.54
C ASP A 532 2.46 9.49 -7.00
N ASN A 533 1.31 9.60 -6.36
CA ASN A 533 0.46 8.46 -6.01
C ASN A 533 -0.30 8.03 -7.25
N VAL A 534 -0.32 6.73 -7.53
CA VAL A 534 -0.96 6.20 -8.73
C VAL A 534 -2.12 5.29 -8.38
N ILE A 535 -3.25 5.50 -9.06
CA ILE A 535 -4.42 4.62 -9.00
C ILE A 535 -4.60 3.95 -10.36
N ILE A 536 -4.68 2.61 -10.36
CA ILE A 536 -5.05 1.79 -11.52
C ILE A 536 -6.45 1.20 -11.25
N PRO A 537 -7.53 1.90 -11.64
CA PRO A 537 -8.91 1.47 -11.42
C PRO A 537 -9.31 0.34 -12.39
N GLU A 538 -10.53 -0.19 -12.24
CA GLU A 538 -11.08 -1.13 -13.23
C GLU A 538 -11.31 -0.42 -14.58
N VAL A 539 -10.51 -0.78 -15.57
CA VAL A 539 -10.51 -0.21 -16.92
C VAL A 539 -10.56 -1.31 -17.97
N THR A 540 -10.94 -0.96 -19.20
CA THR A 540 -10.93 -1.92 -20.31
C THR A 540 -9.50 -2.27 -20.76
N THR A 541 -8.56 -1.35 -20.58
CA THR A 541 -7.17 -1.49 -21.06
C THR A 541 -6.20 -1.40 -19.89
N ALA A 542 -5.87 -2.55 -19.29
CA ALA A 542 -4.90 -2.62 -18.20
C ALA A 542 -3.48 -2.18 -18.66
N PRO A 543 -2.69 -1.55 -17.77
CA PRO A 543 -1.38 -1.03 -18.12
C PRO A 543 -0.31 -2.14 -18.30
N ILE A 544 0.60 -1.87 -19.24
CA ILE A 544 1.78 -2.66 -19.56
C ILE A 544 3.03 -1.79 -19.39
N ILE A 545 3.94 -2.22 -18.52
CA ILE A 545 5.29 -1.67 -18.41
C ILE A 545 6.18 -2.42 -19.41
N GLY A 546 6.54 -1.71 -20.48
CA GLY A 546 7.33 -2.23 -21.60
C GLY A 546 8.78 -2.57 -21.23
N ALA A 547 9.43 -3.34 -22.10
CA ALA A 547 10.82 -3.83 -21.95
C ALA A 547 11.88 -2.74 -21.72
N THR A 548 11.58 -1.49 -22.05
CA THR A 548 12.47 -0.33 -21.90
C THR A 548 11.94 0.72 -20.93
N THR A 549 10.81 0.44 -20.28
CA THR A 549 10.12 1.38 -19.40
C THR A 549 10.56 1.15 -17.95
N GLY A 550 11.08 2.19 -17.33
CA GLY A 550 11.31 2.27 -15.89
C GLY A 550 10.21 3.09 -15.25
N ALA A 551 9.15 2.41 -14.80
CA ALA A 551 8.04 3.06 -14.10
C ALA A 551 8.43 3.32 -12.64
N VAL A 552 8.18 4.55 -12.17
CA VAL A 552 8.44 4.95 -10.79
C VAL A 552 7.26 5.75 -10.26
N VAL A 553 6.85 5.43 -9.03
CA VAL A 553 5.68 6.03 -8.36
C VAL A 553 5.94 6.13 -6.86
N ASN A 554 5.18 6.96 -6.16
CA ASN A 554 5.16 6.99 -4.69
C ASN A 554 4.34 5.82 -4.13
N ASP A 555 3.02 5.98 -3.98
CA ASP A 555 2.09 4.88 -3.66
C ASP A 555 1.41 4.35 -4.92
N LEU A 556 1.01 3.07 -4.93
CA LEU A 556 0.38 2.43 -6.08
C LEU A 556 -0.82 1.57 -5.67
N THR A 557 -2.03 2.04 -5.96
CA THR A 557 -3.27 1.31 -5.69
C THR A 557 -3.79 0.67 -6.97
N ILE A 558 -3.84 -0.66 -7.02
CA ILE A 558 -4.38 -1.41 -8.17
C ILE A 558 -5.68 -2.08 -7.76
N THR A 559 -6.80 -1.65 -8.35
CA THR A 559 -8.09 -2.35 -8.27
C THR A 559 -8.47 -3.00 -9.61
N GLU A 560 -7.74 -2.71 -10.67
CA GLU A 560 -7.83 -3.41 -11.96
C GLU A 560 -7.66 -4.93 -11.78
N PRO A 561 -8.68 -5.76 -12.11
CA PRO A 561 -8.64 -7.20 -11.92
C PRO A 561 -7.49 -7.91 -12.66
N ASP A 562 -7.14 -7.44 -13.87
CA ASP A 562 -6.01 -7.99 -14.64
C ASP A 562 -4.64 -7.52 -14.11
N GLY A 563 -4.65 -6.50 -13.25
CA GLY A 563 -3.46 -5.91 -12.64
C GLY A 563 -2.54 -5.21 -13.64
N ILE A 564 -1.29 -4.97 -13.21
CA ILE A 564 -0.26 -4.39 -14.08
C ILE A 564 0.58 -5.53 -14.69
N HIS A 565 0.82 -5.47 -16.00
CA HIS A 565 1.68 -6.42 -16.70
C HIS A 565 3.07 -5.82 -16.96
N ILE A 566 4.12 -6.46 -16.48
CA ILE A 566 5.51 -6.04 -16.73
C ILE A 566 6.15 -7.05 -17.69
N THR A 567 6.66 -6.54 -18.80
CA THR A 567 7.32 -7.37 -19.82
C THR A 567 8.84 -7.42 -19.61
N ALA A 568 9.49 -8.42 -20.20
CA ALA A 568 10.92 -8.67 -20.00
C ALA A 568 11.76 -7.43 -20.32
N GLY A 569 12.49 -6.92 -19.34
CA GLY A 569 13.29 -5.71 -19.43
C GLY A 569 12.68 -4.51 -18.69
N GLY A 570 11.35 -4.49 -18.54
CA GLY A 570 10.62 -3.46 -17.81
C GLY A 570 10.87 -3.52 -16.31
N SER A 571 10.70 -2.39 -15.63
CA SER A 571 10.91 -2.27 -14.19
C SER A 571 9.92 -1.32 -13.53
N LEU A 572 9.50 -1.67 -12.31
CA LEU A 572 8.60 -0.88 -11.48
C LEU A 572 9.22 -0.65 -10.11
N ILE A 573 9.39 0.61 -9.72
CA ILE A 573 9.85 1.02 -8.39
C ILE A 573 8.71 1.80 -7.71
N VAL A 574 8.29 1.34 -6.54
CA VAL A 574 7.28 2.01 -5.70
C VAL A 574 8.00 2.54 -4.47
N ALA A 575 8.02 3.85 -4.24
CA ALA A 575 8.73 4.47 -3.11
C ALA A 575 8.01 4.23 -1.78
N GLY A 576 6.69 4.38 -1.76
CA GLY A 576 5.78 4.08 -0.66
C GLY A 576 5.33 2.62 -0.67
N SER A 577 4.03 2.41 -0.80
CA SER A 577 3.31 1.15 -0.68
C SER A 577 2.53 0.82 -1.96
N SER A 578 2.31 -0.45 -2.22
CA SER A 578 1.54 -0.94 -3.35
C SER A 578 0.57 -2.04 -2.96
N THR A 579 -0.63 -2.00 -3.53
CA THR A 579 -1.68 -3.01 -3.39
C THR A 579 -2.09 -3.57 -4.75
N GLY A 580 -2.77 -4.73 -4.74
CA GLY A 580 -3.22 -5.43 -5.94
C GLY A 580 -2.11 -6.22 -6.64
N ASN A 581 -2.45 -6.81 -7.79
CA ASN A 581 -1.61 -7.79 -8.47
C ASN A 581 -0.74 -7.17 -9.56
N ILE A 582 0.48 -7.69 -9.66
CA ILE A 582 1.45 -7.42 -10.71
C ILE A 582 1.81 -8.76 -11.35
N THR A 583 1.81 -8.79 -12.68
CA THR A 583 2.22 -9.93 -13.49
C THR A 583 3.56 -9.63 -14.17
N TYR A 584 4.65 -10.25 -13.71
CA TYR A 584 5.96 -10.09 -14.33
C TYR A 584 6.27 -11.24 -15.30
N ASN A 585 6.56 -10.90 -16.55
CA ASN A 585 6.85 -11.83 -17.63
C ASN A 585 8.33 -11.80 -18.03
N ILE A 586 9.03 -12.92 -17.94
CA ILE A 586 10.43 -13.06 -18.36
C ILE A 586 10.61 -14.10 -19.47
N ALA A 587 11.13 -13.67 -20.61
CA ALA A 587 11.42 -14.54 -21.75
C ALA A 587 12.74 -15.32 -21.54
N VAL A 588 12.70 -16.63 -21.76
CA VAL A 588 13.83 -17.54 -21.58
C VAL A 588 13.90 -18.60 -22.69
N SER A 589 15.09 -19.17 -22.89
CA SER A 589 15.26 -20.38 -23.70
C SER A 589 14.85 -21.65 -22.94
N ASP A 590 14.79 -22.78 -23.65
CA ASP A 590 14.55 -24.13 -23.12
C ASP A 590 15.71 -24.72 -22.27
N GLN A 591 16.70 -23.91 -21.92
CA GLN A 591 17.82 -24.29 -21.06
C GLN A 591 17.47 -24.13 -19.58
N TRP A 592 18.35 -24.61 -18.70
CA TRP A 592 18.25 -24.31 -17.26
C TRP A 592 18.57 -22.84 -17.00
N HIS A 593 17.71 -22.18 -16.24
CA HIS A 593 17.87 -20.80 -15.76
C HIS A 593 17.81 -20.75 -14.24
N LEU A 594 18.47 -19.77 -13.64
CA LEU A 594 18.31 -19.46 -12.22
C LEU A 594 17.37 -18.26 -12.10
N VAL A 595 16.23 -18.48 -11.44
CA VAL A 595 15.11 -17.56 -11.39
C VAL A 595 14.68 -17.32 -9.94
N SER A 596 14.18 -16.14 -9.63
CA SER A 596 13.55 -15.76 -8.36
C SER A 596 12.19 -15.13 -8.66
N SER A 597 11.25 -15.18 -7.72
CA SER A 597 9.99 -14.44 -7.90
C SER A 597 10.23 -12.94 -7.68
N PRO A 598 9.85 -12.06 -8.61
CA PRO A 598 9.88 -10.61 -8.44
C PRO A 598 8.64 -10.06 -7.71
N VAL A 599 7.71 -10.94 -7.33
CA VAL A 599 6.45 -10.61 -6.64
C VAL A 599 6.25 -11.50 -5.43
N VAL A 600 5.34 -11.11 -4.53
CA VAL A 600 5.00 -11.84 -3.31
C VAL A 600 3.73 -12.67 -3.52
N GLY A 601 3.73 -13.90 -3.02
CA GLY A 601 2.53 -14.76 -2.97
C GLY A 601 2.37 -15.75 -4.14
N GLU A 602 3.18 -15.64 -5.19
CA GLU A 602 3.09 -16.55 -6.34
C GLU A 602 3.39 -18.00 -5.95
N SER A 603 2.57 -18.93 -6.41
CA SER A 603 2.69 -20.35 -6.09
C SER A 603 3.10 -21.19 -7.30
N TYR A 604 3.96 -22.19 -7.07
CA TYR A 604 4.26 -23.23 -8.06
C TYR A 604 3.59 -24.55 -7.68
N ASN A 605 2.74 -25.01 -8.58
CA ASN A 605 2.03 -26.28 -8.56
C ASN A 605 1.89 -26.79 -10.01
N ASP A 606 1.17 -27.88 -10.22
CA ASP A 606 1.00 -28.44 -11.56
C ASP A 606 0.31 -27.49 -12.54
N THR A 607 -0.64 -26.67 -12.08
CA THR A 607 -1.31 -25.65 -12.91
C THR A 607 -0.30 -24.61 -13.38
N TRP A 608 0.50 -24.05 -12.47
CA TRP A 608 1.55 -23.09 -12.81
C TRP A 608 2.60 -23.71 -13.71
N ALA A 609 3.03 -24.94 -13.42
CA ALA A 609 4.02 -25.66 -14.20
C ALA A 609 3.54 -25.92 -15.63
N ASN A 610 2.26 -26.25 -15.82
CA ASN A 610 1.65 -26.43 -17.13
C ASN A 610 1.51 -25.09 -17.88
N ALA A 611 1.02 -24.03 -17.22
CA ALA A 611 0.90 -22.69 -17.80
C ALA A 611 2.26 -22.15 -18.29
N ASN A 612 3.33 -22.46 -17.55
CA ASN A 612 4.69 -22.05 -17.86
C ASN A 612 5.49 -23.06 -18.70
N SER A 613 4.86 -24.14 -19.18
CA SER A 613 5.50 -25.19 -19.99
C SER A 613 6.77 -25.75 -19.35
N ILE A 614 6.74 -26.03 -18.06
CA ILE A 614 7.86 -26.62 -17.32
C ILE A 614 8.15 -28.03 -17.82
N ALA A 615 9.43 -28.34 -18.04
CA ALA A 615 9.86 -29.64 -18.53
C ALA A 615 9.63 -30.76 -17.51
N ASP A 616 9.28 -31.95 -18.01
CA ASP A 616 9.25 -33.16 -17.19
C ASP A 616 10.64 -33.77 -17.03
N GLY A 617 10.91 -34.29 -15.83
CA GLY A 617 12.16 -34.93 -15.46
C GLY A 617 12.06 -36.45 -15.43
N THR A 618 13.07 -37.09 -14.81
CA THR A 618 13.03 -38.53 -14.55
C THR A 618 12.08 -38.83 -13.38
N GLY A 619 11.24 -39.85 -13.52
CA GLY A 619 10.23 -40.18 -12.50
C GLY A 619 9.14 -39.11 -12.41
N THR A 620 8.83 -38.67 -11.19
CA THR A 620 7.85 -37.61 -10.89
C THR A 620 8.46 -36.21 -10.78
N ASN A 621 9.76 -36.05 -11.09
CA ASN A 621 10.42 -34.75 -10.99
C ASN A 621 9.90 -33.80 -12.08
N ARG A 622 9.67 -32.55 -11.71
CA ARG A 622 9.40 -31.44 -12.64
C ARG A 622 10.62 -30.53 -12.73
N GLY A 623 10.72 -29.76 -13.81
CA GLY A 623 11.81 -28.83 -14.11
C GLY A 623 11.88 -27.59 -13.21
N ILE A 624 11.54 -27.71 -11.93
CA ILE A 624 11.65 -26.68 -10.89
C ILE A 624 12.46 -27.29 -9.75
N SER A 625 13.48 -26.61 -9.26
CA SER A 625 14.26 -27.09 -8.12
C SER A 625 14.77 -25.97 -7.22
N THR A 626 14.93 -26.31 -5.95
CA THR A 626 15.59 -25.46 -4.95
C THR A 626 17.01 -25.95 -4.70
N TYR A 627 17.89 -25.05 -4.26
CA TYR A 627 19.22 -25.39 -3.78
C TYR A 627 19.19 -25.50 -2.25
N GLN A 628 19.56 -26.66 -1.71
CA GLN A 628 19.65 -26.88 -0.27
C GLN A 628 21.10 -26.98 0.19
N ASN A 629 21.48 -26.03 1.04
CA ASN A 629 22.73 -26.07 1.80
C ASN A 629 22.57 -26.84 3.12
N GLY A 630 22.02 -28.06 3.02
CA GLY A 630 21.74 -28.94 4.14
C GLY A 630 21.92 -30.39 3.71
N THR A 631 21.13 -31.31 4.25
CA THR A 631 21.20 -32.73 3.88
C THR A 631 21.06 -32.94 2.38
N ARG A 632 22.09 -33.51 1.76
CA ARG A 632 22.13 -33.76 0.31
C ARG A 632 21.36 -35.02 -0.04
N ASN A 633 20.67 -34.99 -1.19
CA ASN A 633 20.16 -36.19 -1.82
C ASN A 633 21.33 -36.99 -2.42
N GLU A 634 21.31 -38.31 -2.27
CA GLU A 634 22.38 -39.19 -2.76
C GLU A 634 22.56 -39.14 -4.29
N THR A 635 21.47 -38.89 -5.02
CA THR A 635 21.43 -38.89 -6.49
C THR A 635 21.54 -37.48 -7.06
N THR A 636 20.77 -36.52 -6.54
CA THR A 636 20.69 -35.15 -7.07
C THR A 636 21.59 -34.14 -6.36
N GLY A 637 22.31 -34.59 -5.32
CA GLY A 637 23.21 -33.75 -4.54
C GLY A 637 22.46 -32.63 -3.80
N PRO A 638 22.84 -31.35 -3.97
CA PRO A 638 22.20 -30.23 -3.27
C PRO A 638 20.87 -29.78 -3.89
N TRP A 639 20.46 -30.35 -5.04
CA TRP A 639 19.25 -29.93 -5.74
C TRP A 639 18.05 -30.77 -5.31
N VAL A 640 16.97 -30.09 -4.94
CA VAL A 640 15.69 -30.71 -4.59
C VAL A 640 14.64 -30.29 -5.59
N TYR A 641 14.23 -31.24 -6.42
CA TYR A 641 13.24 -31.04 -7.48
C TYR A 641 11.82 -31.11 -6.94
N MET A 642 10.96 -30.25 -7.50
CA MET A 642 9.52 -30.33 -7.32
C MET A 642 9.02 -31.69 -7.82
N GLN A 643 8.10 -32.30 -7.08
CA GLN A 643 7.39 -33.52 -7.50
C GLN A 643 6.05 -33.18 -8.16
N ASP A 644 5.61 -34.03 -9.09
CA ASP A 644 4.25 -34.01 -9.63
C ASP A 644 3.21 -34.12 -8.51
N GLY A 645 2.17 -33.28 -8.53
CA GLY A 645 1.16 -33.17 -7.47
C GLY A 645 1.58 -32.30 -6.26
N GLU A 646 2.78 -31.72 -6.26
CA GLU A 646 3.24 -30.82 -5.21
C GLU A 646 2.70 -29.40 -5.40
N SER A 647 2.45 -28.69 -4.29
CA SER A 647 2.06 -27.28 -4.30
C SER A 647 2.83 -26.52 -3.23
N LYS A 648 3.56 -25.48 -3.65
CA LYS A 648 4.41 -24.64 -2.79
C LYS A 648 4.38 -23.19 -3.28
N THR A 649 4.93 -22.28 -2.49
CA THR A 649 5.04 -20.85 -2.82
C THR A 649 6.49 -20.50 -3.17
N PHE A 650 6.69 -19.57 -4.12
CA PHE A 650 8.00 -18.99 -4.34
C PHE A 650 8.33 -18.02 -3.19
N ASP A 651 9.17 -18.47 -2.26
CA ASP A 651 9.67 -17.60 -1.18
C ASP A 651 10.40 -16.37 -1.75
N SER A 652 10.07 -15.17 -1.26
CA SER A 652 10.68 -13.92 -1.70
C SER A 652 12.20 -13.91 -1.50
N GLY A 653 12.94 -13.53 -2.54
CA GLY A 653 14.41 -13.42 -2.53
C GLY A 653 15.14 -14.76 -2.60
N LYS A 654 14.42 -15.89 -2.66
CA LYS A 654 15.01 -17.20 -2.83
C LYS A 654 15.18 -17.51 -4.31
N GLY A 655 16.31 -18.13 -4.67
CA GLY A 655 16.54 -18.55 -6.04
C GLY A 655 16.16 -20.01 -6.28
N TYR A 656 15.73 -20.27 -7.50
CA TYR A 656 15.25 -21.55 -8.01
C TYR A 656 15.92 -21.86 -9.34
N SER A 657 16.12 -23.14 -9.67
CA SER A 657 16.53 -23.55 -11.01
C SER A 657 15.32 -24.08 -11.77
N LEU A 658 15.00 -23.42 -12.88
CA LEU A 658 13.83 -23.70 -13.71
C LEU A 658 14.25 -24.10 -15.13
N LYS A 659 13.52 -25.04 -15.72
CA LYS A 659 13.66 -25.44 -17.12
C LYS A 659 12.29 -25.59 -17.79
N ARG A 660 12.16 -24.97 -18.96
CA ARG A 660 11.01 -25.15 -19.86
C ARG A 660 11.22 -26.33 -20.79
N ALA A 661 10.11 -26.88 -21.29
CA ALA A 661 10.10 -27.84 -22.39
C ALA A 661 10.44 -27.21 -23.75
N SER A 662 10.22 -25.90 -23.90
CA SER A 662 10.56 -25.11 -25.10
C SER A 662 10.78 -23.63 -24.75
N ASN A 663 11.41 -22.87 -25.63
CA ASN A 663 11.56 -21.41 -25.49
C ASN A 663 10.21 -20.73 -25.20
N GLY A 664 10.19 -19.73 -24.33
CA GLY A 664 8.97 -19.01 -23.97
C GLY A 664 9.12 -18.16 -22.70
N THR A 665 8.01 -17.79 -22.08
CA THR A 665 7.96 -16.80 -20.99
C THR A 665 7.52 -17.39 -19.66
N TYR A 666 8.31 -17.21 -18.60
CA TYR A 666 7.82 -17.44 -17.25
C TYR A 666 6.96 -16.25 -16.82
N SER A 667 5.78 -16.52 -16.25
CA SER A 667 4.87 -15.52 -15.69
C SER A 667 4.77 -15.71 -14.18
N PHE A 668 4.96 -14.62 -13.44
CA PHE A 668 4.81 -14.55 -11.98
C PHE A 668 3.74 -13.53 -11.64
N THR A 669 2.66 -13.95 -10.98
CA THR A 669 1.57 -13.05 -10.57
C THR A 669 1.51 -12.96 -9.04
N GLY A 670 1.50 -11.74 -8.49
CA GLY A 670 1.43 -11.53 -7.05
C GLY A 670 1.51 -10.06 -6.67
N THR A 671 1.63 -9.77 -5.38
CA THR A 671 1.69 -8.37 -4.90
C THR A 671 3.12 -7.82 -4.90
N TYR A 672 3.25 -6.50 -4.91
CA TYR A 672 4.56 -5.83 -4.80
C TYR A 672 5.24 -6.13 -3.43
N PRO A 673 6.57 -6.31 -3.37
CA PRO A 673 7.29 -6.42 -2.10
C PRO A 673 7.45 -5.03 -1.44
N ASN A 674 6.51 -4.67 -0.56
CA ASN A 674 6.45 -3.35 0.08
C ASN A 674 7.59 -3.04 1.07
N THR A 675 8.30 -4.06 1.57
CA THR A 675 9.37 -3.91 2.57
C THR A 675 10.66 -4.57 2.11
N ALA A 676 11.77 -4.28 2.80
CA ALA A 676 13.03 -4.98 2.60
C ALA A 676 12.84 -6.51 2.70
N VAL A 677 13.50 -7.25 1.81
CA VAL A 677 13.40 -8.71 1.72
C VAL A 677 14.73 -9.33 2.15
N ASN A 678 14.68 -10.28 3.09
CA ASN A 678 15.88 -10.80 3.74
C ASN A 678 15.98 -12.33 3.66
N PRO A 679 16.33 -12.93 2.50
CA PRO A 679 16.38 -14.38 2.37
C PRO A 679 17.49 -14.99 3.25
N THR A 680 17.21 -16.17 3.81
CA THR A 680 18.14 -16.89 4.68
C THR A 680 19.35 -17.39 3.92
N ILE A 681 20.53 -17.26 4.53
CA ILE A 681 21.80 -17.79 4.06
C ILE A 681 22.47 -18.60 5.17
N SER A 682 23.27 -19.60 4.78
CA SER A 682 23.88 -20.54 5.73
C SER A 682 25.29 -20.98 5.32
N THR A 683 26.00 -21.55 6.28
CA THR A 683 27.38 -22.08 6.21
C THR A 683 27.46 -23.58 6.54
N ASN A 684 26.32 -24.28 6.52
CA ASN A 684 26.18 -25.66 7.01
C ASN A 684 27.05 -26.69 6.26
N ILE A 685 26.60 -27.27 5.14
CA ILE A 685 27.42 -28.26 4.41
C ILE A 685 28.46 -27.57 3.53
N ASN A 686 28.11 -26.41 2.97
CA ASN A 686 29.03 -25.49 2.33
C ASN A 686 28.61 -24.05 2.66
N THR A 687 29.21 -23.07 2.00
CA THR A 687 28.89 -21.65 2.21
C THR A 687 28.10 -21.04 1.05
N TRP A 688 27.67 -21.84 0.07
CA TRP A 688 26.96 -21.36 -1.11
C TRP A 688 25.45 -21.34 -0.89
N ASN A 689 24.83 -20.22 -1.22
CA ASN A 689 23.39 -20.03 -1.10
C ASN A 689 22.83 -19.47 -2.40
N LEU A 690 21.71 -20.01 -2.86
CA LEU A 690 21.01 -19.56 -4.06
C LEU A 690 19.89 -18.61 -3.66
N ILE A 691 20.11 -17.33 -3.93
CA ILE A 691 19.15 -16.24 -3.68
C ILE A 691 18.86 -15.53 -5.00
N GLY A 692 17.95 -14.57 -5.03
CA GLY A 692 17.69 -13.82 -6.24
C GLY A 692 16.98 -12.52 -6.00
N ASN A 693 16.82 -11.76 -7.08
CA ASN A 693 16.13 -10.48 -7.06
C ASN A 693 14.65 -10.68 -6.65
N PRO A 694 14.21 -10.10 -5.51
CA PRO A 694 12.84 -10.24 -5.06
C PRO A 694 11.89 -9.18 -5.63
N TYR A 695 12.39 -8.17 -6.35
CA TYR A 695 11.62 -7.02 -6.80
C TYR A 695 11.33 -7.07 -8.30
N PRO A 696 10.26 -6.40 -8.77
CA PRO A 696 10.00 -6.18 -10.19
C PRO A 696 10.84 -5.01 -10.74
N ALA A 697 12.03 -4.78 -10.18
CA ALA A 697 13.00 -3.75 -10.60
C ALA A 697 14.41 -4.35 -10.62
N TYR A 698 15.36 -3.68 -11.28
CA TYR A 698 16.75 -4.14 -11.26
C TYR A 698 17.37 -3.89 -9.89
N ILE A 699 18.43 -4.63 -9.57
CA ILE A 699 19.22 -4.42 -8.37
C ILE A 699 20.65 -4.03 -8.75
N ASP A 700 21.15 -2.93 -8.19
CA ASP A 700 22.56 -2.57 -8.32
C ASP A 700 23.43 -3.60 -7.59
N ILE A 701 24.28 -4.31 -8.35
CA ILE A 701 25.10 -5.40 -7.84
C ILE A 701 26.16 -4.89 -6.86
N ALA A 702 26.75 -3.73 -7.12
CA ALA A 702 27.80 -3.16 -6.25
C ALA A 702 27.20 -2.69 -4.92
N ALA A 703 26.04 -2.04 -4.97
CA ALA A 703 25.29 -1.65 -3.78
C ALA A 703 24.87 -2.87 -2.94
N PHE A 704 24.33 -3.92 -3.59
CA PHE A 704 23.98 -5.17 -2.91
C PHE A 704 25.20 -5.82 -2.22
N ILE A 705 26.33 -5.90 -2.91
CA ILE A 705 27.56 -6.47 -2.33
C ILE A 705 28.00 -5.63 -1.13
N SER A 706 28.04 -4.31 -1.26
CA SER A 706 28.44 -3.41 -0.17
C SER A 706 27.52 -3.55 1.05
N GLU A 707 26.21 -3.57 0.83
CA GLU A 707 25.20 -3.76 1.89
C GLU A 707 25.44 -5.07 2.64
N ASN A 708 25.85 -6.13 1.94
CA ASN A 708 26.01 -7.46 2.52
C ASN A 708 27.45 -7.81 2.96
N THR A 709 28.45 -7.00 2.65
CA THR A 709 29.86 -7.22 3.03
C THR A 709 30.41 -6.14 3.96
N VAL A 710 29.96 -4.89 3.82
CA VAL A 710 30.41 -3.75 4.62
C VAL A 710 29.37 -3.41 5.70
N THR A 711 28.11 -3.17 5.33
CA THR A 711 27.06 -2.78 6.29
C THR A 711 26.70 -3.94 7.22
N ASN A 712 26.27 -5.08 6.64
CA ASN A 712 25.82 -6.25 7.41
C ASN A 712 26.91 -7.30 7.60
N ASN A 713 27.96 -7.30 6.77
CA ASN A 713 29.11 -8.22 6.89
C ASN A 713 28.72 -9.71 6.95
N ASN A 714 27.72 -10.09 6.15
CA ASN A 714 27.17 -11.44 6.09
C ASN A 714 27.76 -12.30 4.96
N LEU A 715 28.34 -11.69 3.92
CA LEU A 715 29.02 -12.39 2.84
C LEU A 715 30.54 -12.43 3.04
N ALA A 716 31.17 -13.51 2.58
CA ALA A 716 32.59 -13.74 2.81
C ALA A 716 33.48 -12.80 1.99
N ASP A 717 34.47 -12.18 2.64
CA ASP A 717 35.34 -11.12 2.08
C ASP A 717 36.09 -11.56 0.80
N SER A 718 36.49 -12.83 0.70
CA SER A 718 37.14 -13.40 -0.49
C SER A 718 36.19 -13.67 -1.66
N PHE A 719 34.88 -13.52 -1.43
CA PHE A 719 33.81 -13.81 -2.38
C PHE A 719 32.82 -12.62 -2.47
N SER A 720 33.31 -11.39 -2.34
CA SER A 720 32.55 -10.14 -2.52
C SER A 720 32.15 -9.94 -4.00
N ALA A 721 31.34 -10.86 -4.50
CA ALA A 721 30.79 -10.94 -5.85
C ALA A 721 29.49 -11.77 -5.82
N ILE A 722 28.67 -11.59 -6.84
CA ILE A 722 27.57 -12.51 -7.13
C ILE A 722 27.96 -13.44 -8.28
N TYR A 723 27.40 -14.66 -8.29
CA TYR A 723 27.71 -15.67 -9.29
C TYR A 723 26.45 -16.03 -10.07
N VAL A 724 26.32 -15.42 -11.24
CA VAL A 724 25.15 -15.56 -12.11
C VAL A 724 25.37 -16.70 -13.09
N TRP A 725 24.37 -17.56 -13.26
CA TRP A 725 24.40 -18.61 -14.26
C TRP A 725 24.16 -18.04 -15.65
N ASN A 726 25.07 -18.33 -16.59
CA ASN A 726 24.93 -17.97 -17.99
C ASN A 726 24.83 -19.26 -18.84
N PRO A 727 23.62 -19.64 -19.30
CA PRO A 727 23.44 -20.83 -20.12
C PRO A 727 24.02 -20.62 -21.53
N THR A 728 24.65 -21.66 -22.07
CA THR A 728 25.07 -21.78 -23.47
C THR A 728 24.28 -22.91 -24.15
N SER A 729 24.49 -23.14 -25.44
CA SER A 729 23.75 -24.19 -26.17
C SER A 729 24.04 -25.60 -25.64
N GLY A 730 23.03 -26.48 -25.70
CA GLY A 730 23.17 -27.92 -25.42
C GLY A 730 23.34 -28.28 -23.94
N GLU A 731 22.58 -27.65 -23.03
CA GLU A 731 22.59 -27.86 -21.57
C GLU A 731 23.92 -27.51 -20.88
N THR A 732 24.82 -26.85 -21.60
CA THR A 732 26.09 -26.37 -21.06
C THR A 732 25.93 -24.93 -20.59
N GLY A 733 26.75 -24.50 -19.64
CA GLY A 733 26.79 -23.10 -19.22
C GLY A 733 27.94 -22.83 -18.26
N ALA A 734 28.09 -21.57 -17.86
CA ALA A 734 29.12 -21.18 -16.91
C ALA A 734 28.60 -20.13 -15.93
N TYR A 735 29.09 -20.20 -14.70
CA TYR A 735 28.89 -19.13 -13.74
C TYR A 735 29.84 -17.97 -14.06
N LYS A 736 29.28 -16.76 -14.07
CA LYS A 736 30.00 -15.51 -14.22
C LYS A 736 30.00 -14.79 -12.88
N ASP A 737 31.18 -14.47 -12.36
CA ASP A 737 31.33 -13.55 -11.24
C ASP A 737 31.09 -12.11 -11.70
N LEU A 738 30.25 -11.39 -10.96
CA LEU A 738 29.94 -9.98 -11.17
C LEU A 738 30.14 -9.21 -9.87
N THR A 739 30.77 -8.05 -9.98
CA THR A 739 30.98 -7.10 -8.87
C THR A 739 30.30 -5.76 -9.09
N THR A 740 29.77 -5.54 -10.30
CA THR A 740 29.12 -4.29 -10.75
C THR A 740 28.08 -4.63 -11.81
N GLY A 741 27.25 -3.65 -12.16
CA GLY A 741 26.18 -3.78 -13.14
C GLY A 741 24.84 -4.01 -12.43
N TYR A 742 23.84 -4.41 -13.20
CA TYR A 742 22.48 -4.57 -12.73
C TYR A 742 22.03 -6.02 -12.82
N LEU A 743 21.37 -6.49 -11.77
CA LEU A 743 20.72 -7.80 -11.73
C LEU A 743 19.27 -7.64 -12.19
N HIS A 744 18.89 -8.36 -13.24
CA HIS A 744 17.55 -8.28 -13.83
C HIS A 744 16.46 -8.73 -12.85
N PRO A 745 15.24 -8.17 -12.91
CA PRO A 745 14.08 -8.74 -12.22
C PRO A 745 13.95 -10.24 -12.47
N ALA A 746 13.49 -10.99 -11.47
CA ALA A 746 13.39 -12.44 -11.53
C ALA A 746 14.71 -13.23 -11.74
N GLN A 747 15.89 -12.59 -11.74
CA GLN A 747 17.16 -13.32 -11.89
C GLN A 747 17.71 -13.79 -10.53
N ALA A 748 18.13 -15.06 -10.46
CA ALA A 748 18.79 -15.62 -9.28
C ALA A 748 20.29 -15.85 -9.49
N PHE A 749 21.02 -15.90 -8.38
CA PHE A 749 22.47 -15.96 -8.33
C PHE A 749 22.96 -16.64 -7.05
N PHE A 750 24.19 -17.15 -7.08
CA PHE A 750 24.83 -17.67 -5.88
C PHE A 750 25.59 -16.56 -5.14
N VAL A 751 25.59 -16.66 -3.81
CA VAL A 751 26.46 -15.91 -2.90
C VAL A 751 27.18 -16.84 -1.94
N ASN A 752 28.32 -16.37 -1.41
CA ASN A 752 29.09 -17.10 -0.41
C ASN A 752 28.87 -16.47 0.97
N SER A 753 28.25 -17.23 1.88
CA SER A 753 27.96 -16.76 3.23
C SER A 753 29.18 -16.84 4.15
N LYS A 754 29.34 -15.82 4.98
CA LYS A 754 30.32 -15.77 6.08
C LYS A 754 29.76 -16.40 7.35
N VAL A 755 28.45 -16.31 7.54
CA VAL A 755 27.72 -16.70 8.76
C VAL A 755 26.39 -17.38 8.42
N ASP A 756 25.78 -18.05 9.40
CA ASP A 756 24.35 -18.36 9.31
C ASP A 756 23.55 -17.09 9.62
N GLY A 757 22.65 -16.68 8.72
CA GLY A 757 21.94 -15.40 8.83
C GLY A 757 21.04 -15.11 7.63
N THR A 758 20.96 -13.84 7.22
CA THR A 758 20.17 -13.39 6.07
C THR A 758 20.98 -12.46 5.16
N ALA A 759 20.76 -12.53 3.84
CA ALA A 759 21.18 -11.47 2.93
C ALA A 759 20.14 -10.34 2.96
N SER A 760 20.55 -9.09 2.84
CA SER A 760 19.69 -7.90 2.89
C SER A 760 19.41 -7.37 1.47
N PHE A 761 18.12 -7.28 1.11
CA PHE A 761 17.65 -6.55 -0.06
C PHE A 761 16.77 -5.37 0.37
N THR A 762 17.37 -4.20 0.56
CA THR A 762 16.63 -2.97 0.87
C THR A 762 16.04 -2.35 -0.40
N LYS A 763 14.99 -1.51 -0.25
CA LYS A 763 14.37 -0.80 -1.39
C LYS A 763 15.36 0.13 -2.10
N ALA A 764 16.34 0.68 -1.38
CA ALA A 764 17.37 1.57 -1.92
C ALA A 764 18.34 0.88 -2.89
N LEU A 765 18.35 -0.45 -2.96
CA LEU A 765 19.14 -1.20 -3.94
C LEU A 765 18.48 -1.26 -5.32
N GLN A 766 17.19 -0.92 -5.41
CA GLN A 766 16.43 -0.97 -6.66
C GLN A 766 16.92 0.11 -7.62
N SER A 767 16.92 -0.22 -8.90
CA SER A 767 17.27 0.70 -9.99
C SER A 767 16.47 0.37 -11.25
N HIS A 768 16.44 1.32 -12.18
CA HIS A 768 16.09 1.06 -13.57
C HIS A 768 17.37 0.77 -14.37
N GLU A 769 17.26 0.06 -15.49
CA GLU A 769 18.38 -0.09 -16.42
C GLU A 769 18.44 1.13 -17.37
N ILE A 770 19.16 2.18 -16.96
CA ILE A 770 19.43 3.34 -17.82
C ILE A 770 20.85 3.24 -18.40
N GLY A 771 20.94 2.59 -19.56
CA GLY A 771 22.09 2.67 -20.46
C GLY A 771 23.35 1.89 -20.02
N ILE A 772 23.93 1.18 -20.99
CA ILE A 772 25.25 0.59 -20.86
C ILE A 772 26.33 1.69 -20.91
N THR A 773 26.83 2.12 -19.76
CA THR A 773 28.07 2.92 -19.75
C THR A 773 29.22 2.02 -20.18
N PHE A 774 29.74 2.23 -21.39
CA PHE A 774 30.93 1.54 -21.89
C PHE A 774 32.17 2.02 -21.13
N TYR A 775 32.44 1.42 -19.97
CA TYR A 775 33.71 1.63 -19.28
C TYR A 775 34.82 0.93 -20.06
N LYS A 776 35.59 1.69 -20.85
CA LYS A 776 36.90 1.23 -21.33
C LYS A 776 37.87 1.28 -20.16
N ASN A 777 38.11 0.15 -19.50
CA ASN A 777 39.19 0.08 -18.52
C ASN A 777 40.52 -0.27 -19.20
N SER A 778 41.53 0.58 -19.00
CA SER A 778 42.90 0.39 -19.49
C SER A 778 43.75 -0.45 -18.52
N ASN A 779 43.12 -1.30 -17.72
CA ASN A 779 43.78 -2.03 -16.64
C ASN A 779 44.84 -3.00 -17.20
N THR A 780 46.04 -2.94 -16.63
CA THR A 780 47.10 -3.92 -16.86
C THR A 780 46.64 -5.27 -16.32
N SER A 781 46.49 -6.27 -17.20
CA SER A 781 45.99 -7.58 -16.80
C SER A 781 46.47 -8.72 -17.66
N ILE A 782 46.39 -9.94 -17.11
CA ILE A 782 46.67 -11.19 -17.78
C ILE A 782 45.46 -12.10 -17.61
N ASP A 783 44.82 -12.48 -18.72
CA ASP A 783 43.87 -13.59 -18.75
C ASP A 783 44.68 -14.87 -19.04
N LEU A 784 44.87 -15.72 -18.03
CA LEU A 784 45.52 -17.02 -18.17
C LEU A 784 44.47 -18.09 -18.46
N VAL A 785 44.63 -18.79 -19.58
CA VAL A 785 43.63 -19.70 -20.14
C VAL A 785 44.16 -21.13 -20.13
N LEU A 786 43.30 -22.08 -19.74
CA LEU A 786 43.53 -23.51 -19.77
C LEU A 786 42.52 -24.17 -20.70
N SER A 787 42.99 -24.96 -21.66
CA SER A 787 42.14 -25.75 -22.56
C SER A 787 42.50 -27.23 -22.52
N THR A 788 41.48 -28.08 -22.69
CA THR A 788 41.59 -29.53 -22.95
C THR A 788 41.13 -29.90 -24.36
N GLY A 789 40.98 -28.91 -25.24
CA GLY A 789 40.33 -29.05 -26.55
C GLY A 789 38.79 -29.15 -26.48
N LYS A 790 38.24 -29.74 -25.42
CA LYS A 790 36.78 -29.83 -25.17
C LYS A 790 36.24 -28.73 -24.28
N SER A 791 37.02 -28.30 -23.29
CA SER A 791 36.61 -27.26 -22.34
C SER A 791 37.73 -26.26 -22.14
N THR A 792 37.35 -24.99 -22.02
CA THR A 792 38.24 -23.86 -21.79
C THR A 792 37.83 -23.15 -20.50
N LYS A 793 38.80 -22.90 -19.62
CA LYS A 793 38.65 -22.14 -18.37
C LYS A 793 39.69 -21.05 -18.32
N LYS A 794 39.42 -19.99 -17.55
CA LYS A 794 40.37 -18.89 -17.38
C LYS A 794 40.40 -18.38 -15.95
N THR A 795 41.53 -17.80 -15.57
CA THR A 795 41.71 -16.99 -14.37
C THR A 795 42.33 -15.65 -14.77
N LYS A 796 41.98 -14.58 -14.08
CA LYS A 796 42.46 -13.23 -14.38
C LYS A 796 43.40 -12.73 -13.30
N ILE A 797 44.49 -12.10 -13.72
CA ILE A 797 45.43 -11.41 -12.84
C ILE A 797 45.41 -9.93 -13.23
N ASN A 798 45.05 -9.05 -12.32
CA ASN A 798 45.05 -7.60 -12.51
C ASN A 798 46.23 -7.00 -11.76
N TYR A 799 46.98 -6.11 -12.43
CA TYR A 799 47.99 -5.29 -11.80
C TYR A 799 47.46 -3.87 -11.69
N LEU A 800 47.19 -3.43 -10.46
CA LEU A 800 46.59 -2.14 -10.16
C LEU A 800 47.45 -1.38 -9.16
N ASP A 801 47.28 -0.06 -9.13
CA ASP A 801 47.89 0.78 -8.10
C ASP A 801 47.15 0.52 -6.77
N ASP A 802 47.86 0.71 -5.64
CA ASP A 802 47.33 0.56 -4.28
C ASP A 802 46.73 -0.83 -3.92
N LYS A 803 47.19 -1.88 -4.60
CA LYS A 803 46.87 -3.29 -4.29
C LYS A 803 47.98 -4.01 -3.54
N THR A 804 47.65 -5.12 -2.91
CA THR A 804 48.56 -5.89 -2.06
C THR A 804 48.82 -7.30 -2.62
N THR A 805 49.73 -8.03 -1.99
CA THR A 805 50.01 -9.44 -2.29
C THR A 805 49.13 -10.40 -1.45
N GLY A 806 48.34 -9.84 -0.53
CA GLY A 806 47.30 -10.51 0.26
C GLY A 806 45.91 -10.25 -0.32
N LEU A 807 44.87 -10.45 0.49
CA LEU A 807 43.48 -10.26 0.07
C LEU A 807 43.11 -8.77 0.00
N ASP A 808 42.75 -8.31 -1.20
CA ASP A 808 42.13 -7.02 -1.49
C ASP A 808 40.62 -7.22 -1.76
N VAL A 809 39.80 -7.05 -0.73
CA VAL A 809 38.34 -7.27 -0.76
C VAL A 809 37.67 -6.55 -1.93
N GLY A 810 36.81 -7.28 -2.67
CA GLY A 810 36.11 -6.78 -3.87
C GLY A 810 36.99 -6.66 -5.14
N SER A 811 38.31 -6.74 -5.01
CA SER A 811 39.26 -6.76 -6.14
C SER A 811 39.66 -8.20 -6.47
N ASP A 812 40.06 -8.94 -5.43
CA ASP A 812 40.23 -10.40 -5.45
C ASP A 812 38.88 -11.10 -5.35
N ILE A 813 38.59 -11.97 -6.32
CA ILE A 813 37.32 -12.69 -6.41
C ILE A 813 37.58 -14.19 -6.39
N GLY A 814 37.06 -14.83 -5.34
CA GLY A 814 37.06 -16.27 -5.16
C GLY A 814 36.32 -16.96 -6.30
N MET A 815 36.81 -18.14 -6.68
CA MET A 815 36.21 -18.94 -7.72
C MET A 815 34.96 -19.65 -7.21
N PHE A 816 33.86 -19.55 -7.96
CA PHE A 816 32.68 -20.37 -7.69
C PHE A 816 33.02 -21.87 -7.75
N ASN A 817 32.77 -22.57 -6.65
CA ASN A 817 33.03 -24.00 -6.52
C ASN A 817 31.84 -24.79 -5.96
N GLY A 818 30.64 -24.18 -5.95
CA GLY A 818 29.40 -24.78 -5.42
C GLY A 818 28.85 -25.95 -6.23
N VAL A 819 29.33 -26.15 -7.47
CA VAL A 819 29.02 -27.31 -8.32
C VAL A 819 30.30 -28.04 -8.74
N ALA A 820 30.16 -29.34 -9.02
CA ALA A 820 31.27 -30.19 -9.47
C ALA A 820 31.81 -29.72 -10.84
N SER A 821 33.12 -29.86 -11.02
CA SER A 821 33.78 -29.56 -12.29
C SER A 821 35.05 -30.39 -12.43
N ASP A 822 35.28 -30.93 -13.63
CA ASP A 822 36.43 -31.79 -13.95
C ASP A 822 37.68 -31.01 -14.30
N ILE A 823 37.52 -29.74 -14.71
CA ILE A 823 38.61 -28.85 -15.09
C ILE A 823 38.47 -27.49 -14.41
N ARG A 824 39.55 -27.03 -13.76
CA ARG A 824 39.65 -25.67 -13.19
C ARG A 824 41.05 -25.09 -13.38
N ILE A 825 41.12 -23.77 -13.56
CA ILE A 825 42.35 -22.99 -13.43
C ILE A 825 42.06 -21.78 -12.54
N TYR A 826 42.93 -21.50 -11.59
CA TYR A 826 42.77 -20.42 -10.61
C TYR A 826 44.13 -19.97 -10.11
N THR A 827 44.18 -18.90 -9.34
CA THR A 827 45.38 -18.51 -8.58
C THR A 827 45.13 -18.58 -7.08
N HIS A 828 46.19 -18.51 -6.28
CA HIS A 828 46.14 -18.31 -4.84
C HIS A 828 46.88 -17.02 -4.46
N LEU A 829 46.52 -16.43 -3.32
CA LEU A 829 47.24 -15.29 -2.76
C LEU A 829 48.73 -15.61 -2.53
N ILE A 830 49.58 -14.60 -2.70
CA ILE A 830 51.03 -14.73 -2.50
C ILE A 830 51.32 -14.68 -0.99
N GLU A 831 50.76 -13.69 -0.31
CA GLU A 831 50.82 -13.54 1.14
C GLU A 831 49.47 -13.91 1.78
N ASN A 832 49.49 -14.37 3.03
CA ASN A 832 48.28 -14.76 3.78
C ASN A 832 47.34 -15.74 3.04
N ASN A 833 47.89 -16.61 2.19
CA ASN A 833 47.14 -17.64 1.49
C ASN A 833 46.43 -18.60 2.45
N GLU A 834 45.10 -18.65 2.40
CA GLU A 834 44.25 -19.56 3.19
C GLU A 834 43.76 -20.77 2.39
N GLY A 835 44.30 -20.98 1.18
CA GLY A 835 43.89 -22.08 0.31
C GLY A 835 42.68 -21.78 -0.57
N ILE A 836 42.24 -20.52 -0.61
CA ILE A 836 41.13 -20.07 -1.46
C ILE A 836 41.59 -19.96 -2.91
N ALA A 837 40.82 -20.57 -3.82
CA ALA A 837 41.01 -20.46 -5.25
C ALA A 837 40.38 -19.16 -5.76
N PHE A 838 41.15 -18.33 -6.47
CA PHE A 838 40.67 -17.06 -7.05
C PHE A 838 40.45 -17.20 -8.55
N SER A 839 39.28 -16.75 -9.05
CA SER A 839 39.03 -16.57 -10.49
C SER A 839 39.59 -15.24 -10.99
N ARG A 840 39.74 -14.27 -10.08
CA ARG A 840 40.40 -12.99 -10.32
C ARG A 840 41.26 -12.65 -9.12
N GLN A 841 42.53 -12.35 -9.36
CA GLN A 841 43.44 -11.85 -8.34
C GLN A 841 43.94 -10.47 -8.71
N ALA A 842 43.89 -9.52 -7.78
CA ALA A 842 44.49 -8.21 -7.86
C ALA A 842 45.87 -8.23 -7.23
N LEU A 843 46.82 -7.54 -7.83
CA LEU A 843 48.22 -7.45 -7.38
C LEU A 843 48.75 -6.03 -7.59
N PRO A 844 49.75 -5.59 -6.82
CA PRO A 844 50.39 -4.31 -7.03
C PRO A 844 51.11 -4.25 -8.38
N LYS A 845 50.99 -3.11 -9.07
CA LYS A 845 51.87 -2.79 -10.21
C LYS A 845 53.33 -2.61 -9.79
N LYS A 846 53.56 -2.12 -8.56
CA LYS A 846 54.90 -1.94 -8.01
C LYS A 846 55.61 -3.28 -7.90
N ASP A 847 56.86 -3.32 -8.35
CA ASP A 847 57.71 -4.51 -8.30
C ASP A 847 57.09 -5.73 -9.00
N ILE A 848 56.31 -5.51 -10.06
CA ILE A 848 55.63 -6.55 -10.87
C ILE A 848 56.56 -7.69 -11.29
N GLU A 849 57.84 -7.39 -11.52
CA GLU A 849 58.84 -8.39 -11.90
C GLU A 849 59.24 -9.34 -10.78
N SER A 850 59.02 -8.97 -9.51
CA SER A 850 59.39 -9.79 -8.35
C SER A 850 58.31 -10.79 -7.95
N LEU A 851 57.09 -10.62 -8.47
CA LEU A 851 55.92 -11.40 -8.09
C LEU A 851 55.96 -12.78 -8.76
N VAL A 852 55.66 -13.81 -7.96
CA VAL A 852 55.54 -15.20 -8.42
C VAL A 852 54.15 -15.69 -8.04
N VAL A 853 53.25 -15.73 -9.02
CA VAL A 853 51.84 -16.01 -8.78
C VAL A 853 51.61 -17.53 -8.83
N PRO A 854 51.14 -18.18 -7.75
CA PRO A 854 50.81 -19.60 -7.77
C PRO A 854 49.61 -19.87 -8.67
N VAL A 855 49.75 -20.82 -9.61
CA VAL A 855 48.66 -21.24 -10.51
C VAL A 855 48.19 -22.63 -10.11
N GLY A 856 46.90 -22.72 -9.80
CA GLY A 856 46.24 -23.95 -9.38
C GLY A 856 45.44 -24.57 -10.51
N ILE A 857 45.48 -25.90 -10.61
CA ILE A 857 44.80 -26.68 -11.65
C ILE A 857 44.02 -27.82 -11.00
N LYS A 858 42.79 -28.04 -11.49
CA LYS A 858 42.08 -29.31 -11.32
C LYS A 858 41.98 -29.99 -12.68
N ALA A 859 42.53 -31.20 -12.81
CA ALA A 859 42.42 -32.03 -14.01
C ALA A 859 42.82 -33.48 -13.70
N ALA A 860 42.22 -34.45 -14.39
CA ALA A 860 42.50 -35.87 -14.19
C ALA A 860 43.87 -36.28 -14.77
N ILE A 861 44.41 -37.41 -14.30
CA ILE A 861 45.60 -38.04 -14.89
C ILE A 861 45.36 -38.35 -16.38
N ASN A 862 46.43 -38.32 -17.18
CA ASN A 862 46.43 -38.51 -18.65
C ASN A 862 45.63 -37.46 -19.43
N THR A 863 45.16 -36.40 -18.78
CA THR A 863 44.57 -35.26 -19.47
C THR A 863 45.67 -34.45 -20.14
N GLU A 864 45.50 -34.14 -21.42
CA GLU A 864 46.30 -33.13 -22.09
C GLU A 864 45.73 -31.75 -21.80
N ILE A 865 46.58 -30.86 -21.27
CA ILE A 865 46.22 -29.48 -20.97
C ILE A 865 47.11 -28.53 -21.74
N THR A 866 46.51 -27.45 -22.23
CA THR A 866 47.20 -26.39 -22.98
C THR A 866 46.96 -25.05 -22.31
N PHE A 867 48.05 -24.39 -21.94
CA PHE A 867 48.06 -23.03 -21.41
C PHE A 867 48.28 -22.01 -22.52
N SER A 868 47.55 -20.91 -22.45
CA SER A 868 47.81 -19.68 -23.21
C SER A 868 47.54 -18.47 -22.33
N ALA A 869 48.06 -17.30 -22.72
CA ALA A 869 47.83 -16.07 -21.98
C ALA A 869 47.45 -14.92 -22.92
N LYS A 870 46.53 -14.07 -22.49
CA LYS A 870 46.25 -12.79 -23.12
C LYS A 870 46.68 -11.66 -22.19
N ALA A 871 47.77 -10.99 -22.54
CA ALA A 871 48.23 -9.80 -21.84
C ALA A 871 47.56 -8.54 -22.39
N LEU A 872 47.09 -7.67 -21.50
CA LEU A 872 46.45 -6.39 -21.82
C LEU A 872 47.17 -5.28 -21.07
N HIS A 873 47.59 -4.22 -21.78
CA HIS A 873 48.22 -3.03 -21.21
C HIS A 873 49.42 -3.32 -20.27
N LEU A 874 50.19 -4.37 -20.54
CA LEU A 874 51.49 -4.57 -19.90
C LEU A 874 52.50 -3.56 -20.49
N PRO A 875 53.47 -3.07 -19.70
CA PRO A 875 54.61 -2.33 -20.24
C PRO A 875 55.32 -3.13 -21.34
N ASN A 876 55.80 -2.45 -22.38
CA ASN A 876 56.30 -3.08 -23.61
C ASN A 876 57.48 -4.06 -23.37
N ASP A 877 58.26 -3.84 -22.32
CA ASP A 877 59.39 -4.68 -21.91
C ASP A 877 58.96 -5.91 -21.09
N ILE A 878 57.83 -5.86 -20.38
CA ILE A 878 57.36 -6.95 -19.53
C ILE A 878 56.71 -8.08 -20.32
N LYS A 879 57.23 -9.31 -20.15
CA LYS A 879 56.78 -10.55 -20.79
C LYS A 879 56.15 -11.49 -19.76
N VAL A 880 55.28 -12.40 -20.21
CA VAL A 880 54.56 -13.35 -19.35
C VAL A 880 55.13 -14.74 -19.53
N PHE A 881 55.56 -15.39 -18.45
CA PHE A 881 56.13 -16.74 -18.46
C PHE A 881 55.37 -17.67 -17.52
N LEU A 882 55.11 -18.90 -17.98
CA LEU A 882 54.66 -20.01 -17.15
C LEU A 882 55.87 -20.86 -16.76
N GLU A 883 56.08 -21.04 -15.46
CA GLU A 883 57.01 -21.99 -14.87
C GLU A 883 56.29 -23.32 -14.62
N ASP A 884 56.80 -24.42 -15.17
CA ASP A 884 56.46 -25.77 -14.71
C ASP A 884 57.63 -26.31 -13.87
N ARG A 885 57.45 -26.35 -12.55
CA ARG A 885 58.47 -26.84 -11.60
C ARG A 885 58.70 -28.34 -11.67
N TYR A 886 57.76 -29.11 -12.20
CA TYR A 886 57.92 -30.55 -12.33
C TYR A 886 58.94 -30.89 -13.44
N THR A 887 58.89 -30.16 -14.55
CA THR A 887 59.85 -30.29 -15.66
C THR A 887 61.01 -29.30 -15.55
N ASN A 888 60.95 -28.35 -14.62
CA ASN A 888 61.87 -27.24 -14.45
C ASN A 888 62.02 -26.42 -15.75
N THR A 889 60.89 -26.10 -16.39
CA THR A 889 60.84 -25.38 -17.67
C THR A 889 60.08 -24.08 -17.54
N PHE A 890 60.53 -23.05 -18.24
CA PHE A 890 59.82 -21.80 -18.38
C PHE A 890 59.38 -21.59 -19.84
N THR A 891 58.13 -21.19 -20.04
CA THR A 891 57.55 -20.94 -21.36
C THR A 891 56.92 -19.57 -21.42
N ARG A 892 57.33 -18.74 -22.38
CA ARG A 892 56.76 -17.40 -22.59
C ARG A 892 55.38 -17.51 -23.24
N LEU A 893 54.33 -16.97 -22.64
CA LEU A 893 52.95 -17.10 -23.13
C LEU A 893 52.38 -15.85 -23.81
N ASP A 894 52.97 -14.66 -23.64
CA ASP A 894 52.46 -13.42 -24.25
C ASP A 894 52.80 -13.26 -25.74
N ALA A 895 53.68 -14.10 -26.27
CA ALA A 895 54.03 -14.08 -27.69
C ALA A 895 52.89 -14.67 -28.53
N GLU A 896 52.66 -14.10 -29.72
CA GLU A 896 51.56 -14.48 -30.60
C GLU A 896 51.57 -16.00 -30.90
N ASN A 897 50.41 -16.64 -30.73
CA ASN A 897 50.20 -18.09 -30.90
C ASN A 897 51.06 -19.01 -30.03
N ASN A 898 51.77 -18.49 -29.02
CA ASN A 898 52.59 -19.33 -28.17
C ASN A 898 51.76 -19.99 -27.07
N THR A 899 51.94 -21.30 -26.89
CA THR A 899 51.20 -22.10 -25.90
C THR A 899 52.14 -23.07 -25.19
N TYR A 900 51.75 -23.53 -24.01
CA TYR A 900 52.42 -24.61 -23.31
C TYR A 900 51.48 -25.80 -23.17
N GLN A 901 51.82 -26.92 -23.79
CA GLN A 901 51.02 -28.14 -23.79
C GLN A 901 51.73 -29.23 -22.98
N VAL A 902 50.98 -29.94 -22.13
CA VAL A 902 51.50 -31.06 -21.37
C VAL A 902 50.44 -32.11 -21.08
N THR A 903 50.81 -33.39 -21.20
CA THR A 903 49.98 -34.51 -20.71
C THR A 903 50.30 -34.81 -19.26
N LEU A 904 49.28 -34.81 -18.40
CA LEU A 904 49.43 -35.01 -16.97
C LEU A 904 49.79 -36.46 -16.62
N LYS A 905 50.92 -36.69 -15.93
CA LYS A 905 51.31 -38.01 -15.40
C LYS A 905 50.71 -38.35 -14.04
N ALA A 906 50.07 -37.38 -13.41
CA ALA A 906 49.31 -37.52 -12.17
C ALA A 906 48.13 -36.53 -12.22
N ALA A 907 47.02 -36.86 -11.56
CA ALA A 907 45.92 -35.91 -11.41
C ALA A 907 46.39 -34.67 -10.63
N LEU A 908 45.92 -33.50 -11.04
CA LEU A 908 46.18 -32.24 -10.34
C LEU A 908 44.90 -31.78 -9.65
N ASN A 909 45.03 -31.32 -8.41
CA ASN A 909 43.94 -30.72 -7.64
C ASN A 909 44.52 -29.73 -6.62
N GLY A 910 45.07 -28.62 -7.11
CA GLY A 910 45.75 -27.64 -6.27
C GLY A 910 46.79 -26.80 -7.02
N ILE A 911 47.45 -25.94 -6.26
CA ILE A 911 48.69 -25.24 -6.65
C ILE A 911 49.92 -26.13 -6.43
N GLY A 912 51.10 -25.68 -6.89
CA GLY A 912 52.40 -26.28 -6.53
C GLY A 912 53.32 -26.60 -7.69
N ARG A 913 52.75 -26.93 -8.85
CA ARG A 913 53.49 -27.24 -10.07
C ARG A 913 53.72 -26.02 -10.96
N PHE A 914 52.67 -25.22 -11.16
CA PHE A 914 52.67 -24.11 -12.11
C PHE A 914 52.73 -22.75 -11.42
N TYR A 915 53.53 -21.84 -11.96
CA TYR A 915 53.62 -20.45 -11.48
C TYR A 915 53.69 -19.49 -12.65
N LEU A 916 53.09 -18.31 -12.49
CA LEU A 916 53.17 -17.24 -13.46
C LEU A 916 54.22 -16.22 -13.04
N HIS A 917 55.04 -15.79 -14.00
CA HIS A 917 56.08 -14.78 -13.84
C HIS A 917 55.91 -13.68 -14.87
N THR A 918 56.15 -12.44 -14.46
CA THR A 918 56.26 -11.28 -15.32
C THR A 918 57.70 -10.78 -15.29
N LYS A 919 58.40 -10.64 -16.42
CA LYS A 919 59.82 -10.24 -16.46
C LYS A 919 60.16 -9.42 -17.70
N SER A 920 61.08 -8.46 -17.56
CA SER A 920 61.61 -7.63 -18.66
C SER A 920 62.56 -8.37 -19.62
N ASN A 921 63.19 -9.47 -19.17
CA ASN A 921 64.21 -10.22 -19.92
C ASN A 921 63.83 -11.70 -20.14
N SER A 922 64.30 -12.28 -21.25
CA SER A 922 64.15 -13.71 -21.59
C SER A 922 65.12 -14.65 -20.86
N VAL A 923 66.13 -14.11 -20.17
CA VAL A 923 67.09 -14.88 -19.38
C VAL A 923 66.54 -15.09 -17.97
N LEU A 924 65.76 -16.14 -17.80
CA LEU A 924 65.37 -16.65 -16.48
C LEU A 924 66.59 -17.40 -15.92
N ASN A 925 67.49 -16.66 -15.28
CA ASN A 925 68.65 -17.25 -14.61
C ASN A 925 68.18 -18.21 -13.50
N THR A 926 68.94 -19.28 -13.26
CA THR A 926 68.77 -20.26 -12.17
C THR A 926 69.02 -19.69 -10.77
N ASP A 927 68.81 -18.39 -10.56
CA ASP A 927 69.18 -17.72 -9.31
C ASP A 927 68.27 -18.18 -8.16
N LYS A 928 68.95 -18.63 -7.09
CA LYS A 928 68.47 -19.10 -5.77
C LYS A 928 66.95 -19.06 -5.58
N PHE A 929 66.36 -20.26 -5.47
CA PHE A 929 64.99 -20.50 -5.00
C PHE A 929 64.61 -19.55 -3.85
N ASN A 930 63.62 -18.68 -4.08
CA ASN A 930 63.11 -17.74 -3.09
C ASN A 930 62.08 -18.42 -2.17
N LEU A 931 62.44 -18.59 -0.90
CA LEU A 931 61.59 -19.21 0.12
C LEU A 931 60.28 -18.44 0.39
N LYS A 932 60.17 -17.16 0.00
CA LYS A 932 58.93 -16.38 0.09
C LYS A 932 57.77 -16.96 -0.74
N ASN A 933 58.07 -17.83 -1.71
CA ASN A 933 57.07 -18.43 -2.60
C ASN A 933 56.45 -19.72 -2.02
N ILE A 934 56.74 -20.05 -0.76
CA ILE A 934 56.15 -21.21 -0.08
C ILE A 934 54.84 -20.78 0.58
N SER A 935 53.74 -21.43 0.18
CA SER A 935 52.44 -21.29 0.83
C SER A 935 52.28 -22.38 1.89
N ILE A 936 51.83 -21.98 3.08
CA ILE A 936 51.57 -22.88 4.21
C ILE A 936 50.20 -22.52 4.78
N TYR A 937 49.27 -23.47 4.76
CA TYR A 937 47.89 -23.26 5.22
C TYR A 937 47.26 -24.58 5.71
N LYS A 938 46.21 -24.47 6.53
CA LYS A 938 45.45 -25.64 7.00
C LYS A 938 44.49 -26.14 5.91
N THR A 939 44.35 -27.45 5.77
CA THR A 939 43.29 -28.06 4.95
C THR A 939 42.11 -28.52 5.80
N ASP A 940 42.39 -28.86 7.06
CA ASP A 940 41.45 -29.10 8.15
C ASP A 940 42.20 -28.89 9.48
N ASN A 941 41.55 -29.13 10.63
CA ASN A 941 42.15 -28.95 11.95
C ASN A 941 43.31 -29.92 12.27
N PHE A 942 43.51 -30.95 11.45
CA PHE A 942 44.51 -32.00 11.64
C PHE A 942 45.54 -32.08 10.51
N ASN A 943 45.49 -31.19 9.51
CA ASN A 943 46.40 -31.27 8.37
C ASN A 943 46.86 -29.90 7.87
N LEU A 944 48.19 -29.72 7.84
CA LEU A 944 48.87 -28.56 7.30
C LEU A 944 49.44 -28.88 5.92
N ARG A 945 49.07 -28.10 4.91
CA ARG A 945 49.59 -28.23 3.55
C ARG A 945 50.70 -27.22 3.29
N ILE A 946 51.83 -27.71 2.78
CA ILE A 946 52.98 -26.92 2.35
C ILE A 946 53.09 -27.03 0.83
N VAL A 947 53.09 -25.89 0.15
CA VAL A 947 53.08 -25.81 -1.31
C VAL A 947 54.20 -24.92 -1.83
N GLY A 948 54.80 -25.33 -2.94
CA GLY A 948 55.80 -24.59 -3.68
C GLY A 948 57.23 -24.84 -3.25
N LEU A 949 57.46 -25.88 -2.45
CA LEU A 949 58.81 -26.31 -2.10
C LEU A 949 59.58 -26.78 -3.34
N PRO A 950 60.90 -26.51 -3.40
CA PRO A 950 61.74 -27.02 -4.48
C PRO A 950 61.87 -28.55 -4.32
N GLN A 951 62.30 -29.22 -5.39
CA GLN A 951 62.65 -30.63 -5.30
C GLN A 951 63.87 -30.79 -4.37
N GLY A 952 63.77 -31.67 -3.37
CA GLY A 952 64.85 -31.91 -2.40
C GLY A 952 64.35 -32.13 -0.98
N ILE A 953 65.28 -32.31 -0.04
CA ILE A 953 64.94 -32.53 1.38
C ILE A 953 64.50 -31.21 2.02
N ALA A 954 63.33 -31.24 2.67
CA ALA A 954 62.79 -30.16 3.49
C ALA A 954 62.48 -30.68 4.90
N THR A 955 62.56 -29.81 5.90
CA THR A 955 62.19 -30.10 7.29
C THR A 955 61.17 -29.09 7.78
N VAL A 956 60.03 -29.56 8.30
CA VAL A 956 59.05 -28.72 8.99
C VAL A 956 59.22 -28.82 10.49
N LYS A 957 59.07 -27.69 11.18
CA LYS A 957 58.95 -27.60 12.64
C LYS A 957 57.74 -26.73 12.99
N LEU A 958 57.00 -27.10 14.03
CA LEU A 958 55.87 -26.32 14.53
C LEU A 958 56.16 -25.90 15.97
N PHE A 959 55.98 -24.63 16.30
CA PHE A 959 56.18 -24.08 17.64
C PHE A 959 54.90 -23.42 18.16
N ASN A 960 54.63 -23.52 19.45
CA ASN A 960 53.59 -22.70 20.10
C ASN A 960 54.14 -21.28 20.42
N MET A 961 53.27 -20.38 20.91
CA MET A 961 53.67 -19.01 21.27
C MET A 961 54.74 -18.92 22.38
N LEU A 962 54.95 -19.97 23.17
CA LEU A 962 56.01 -20.06 24.18
C LEU A 962 57.34 -20.57 23.60
N GLY A 963 57.41 -20.82 22.29
CA GLY A 963 58.60 -21.35 21.62
C GLY A 963 58.81 -22.87 21.80
N LYS A 964 57.85 -23.60 22.37
CA LYS A 964 57.94 -25.07 22.50
C LYS A 964 57.69 -25.73 21.15
N GLN A 965 58.65 -26.54 20.69
CA GLN A 965 58.52 -27.33 19.46
C GLN A 965 57.52 -28.47 19.68
N MET A 966 56.42 -28.45 18.91
CA MET A 966 55.35 -29.43 18.93
C MET A 966 55.56 -30.54 17.89
N ILE A 967 56.13 -30.21 16.73
CA ILE A 967 56.35 -31.14 15.61
C ILE A 967 57.73 -30.90 15.01
N LYS A 968 58.38 -31.98 14.55
CA LYS A 968 59.52 -31.94 13.62
C LYS A 968 59.45 -33.13 12.67
N ALA A 969 59.44 -32.87 11.36
CA ALA A 969 59.43 -33.91 10.34
C ALA A 969 60.28 -33.50 9.13
N SER A 970 60.98 -34.46 8.51
CA SER A 970 61.77 -34.25 7.30
C SER A 970 61.23 -35.13 6.17
N PHE A 971 61.17 -34.59 4.97
CA PHE A 971 60.60 -35.24 3.79
C PHE A 971 61.30 -34.77 2.51
N THR A 972 61.20 -35.57 1.45
CA THR A 972 61.63 -35.16 0.11
C THR A 972 60.45 -34.49 -0.59
N SER A 973 60.55 -33.20 -0.83
CA SER A 973 59.54 -32.42 -1.54
C SER A 973 59.55 -32.73 -3.05
N ASN A 974 58.34 -32.80 -3.62
CA ASN A 974 58.07 -32.80 -5.05
C ASN A 974 57.12 -31.64 -5.45
N GLY A 975 57.05 -30.59 -4.62
CA GLY A 975 56.23 -29.39 -4.86
C GLY A 975 55.08 -29.18 -3.87
N VAL A 976 54.44 -30.26 -3.38
CA VAL A 976 53.36 -30.20 -2.38
C VAL A 976 53.58 -31.28 -1.33
N HIS A 977 53.37 -30.97 -0.06
CA HIS A 977 53.44 -31.95 1.01
C HIS A 977 52.43 -31.64 2.12
N ASP A 978 51.77 -32.68 2.62
CA ASP A 978 50.82 -32.61 3.73
C ASP A 978 51.49 -33.10 5.02
N ILE A 979 51.27 -32.37 6.12
CA ILE A 979 51.79 -32.65 7.45
C ILE A 979 50.62 -32.83 8.40
N TYR A 980 50.44 -34.06 8.87
CA TYR A 980 49.43 -34.37 9.88
C TYR A 980 49.79 -33.72 11.22
N LEU A 981 48.84 -32.95 11.76
CA LEU A 981 48.93 -32.30 13.06
C LEU A 981 48.33 -33.22 14.11
N PRO A 982 48.99 -33.43 15.26
CA PRO A 982 48.36 -34.08 16.41
C PRO A 982 47.23 -33.18 16.94
N ASN A 983 46.41 -33.70 17.86
CA ASN A 983 45.40 -32.88 18.51
C ASN A 983 46.07 -31.77 19.34
N LEU A 984 46.07 -30.54 18.80
CA LEU A 984 46.70 -29.35 19.37
C LEU A 984 45.61 -28.40 19.87
N ALA A 985 45.86 -27.67 20.95
CA ALA A 985 44.92 -26.68 21.46
C ALA A 985 44.76 -25.50 20.49
N SER A 986 43.57 -24.91 20.44
CA SER A 986 43.28 -23.70 19.68
C SER A 986 44.23 -22.57 20.09
N GLY A 987 44.76 -21.83 19.12
CA GLY A 987 45.71 -20.76 19.34
C GLY A 987 46.66 -20.52 18.17
N ILE A 988 47.60 -19.61 18.36
CA ILE A 988 48.58 -19.21 17.35
C ILE A 988 49.82 -20.10 17.43
N TYR A 989 50.30 -20.55 16.27
CA TYR A 989 51.51 -21.35 16.12
C TYR A 989 52.46 -20.74 15.08
N ILE A 990 53.74 -21.07 15.17
CA ILE A 990 54.78 -20.69 14.21
C ILE A 990 55.26 -21.95 13.50
N VAL A 991 55.04 -22.03 12.19
CA VAL A 991 55.61 -23.06 11.32
C VAL A 991 56.95 -22.56 10.79
N GLN A 992 58.01 -23.34 10.97
CA GLN A 992 59.32 -23.12 10.37
C GLN A 992 59.60 -24.21 9.33
N ILE A 993 59.99 -23.81 8.13
CA ILE A 993 60.42 -24.70 7.05
C ILE A 993 61.89 -24.46 6.77
N GLU A 994 62.69 -25.53 6.76
CA GLU A 994 64.11 -25.54 6.44
C GLU A 994 64.36 -26.37 5.18
N THR A 995 65.07 -25.80 4.21
CA THR A 995 65.54 -26.47 2.99
C THR A 995 67.05 -26.26 2.83
N ALA A 996 67.65 -26.90 1.83
CA ALA A 996 69.06 -26.64 1.48
C ALA A 996 69.34 -25.18 1.08
N THR A 997 68.31 -24.40 0.71
CA THR A 997 68.44 -23.01 0.26
C THR A 997 68.16 -21.98 1.36
N GLY A 998 67.71 -22.42 2.55
CA GLY A 998 67.50 -21.55 3.73
C GLY A 998 66.28 -21.95 4.56
N SER A 999 65.79 -21.03 5.41
CA SER A 999 64.62 -21.25 6.28
C SER A 999 63.59 -20.12 6.21
N ILE A 1000 62.30 -20.44 6.33
CA ILE A 1000 61.19 -19.47 6.46
C ILE A 1000 60.30 -19.80 7.65
N ASN A 1001 59.77 -18.76 8.30
CA ASN A 1001 58.78 -18.89 9.37
C ASN A 1001 57.44 -18.29 8.92
N LYS A 1002 56.32 -18.97 9.19
CA LYS A 1002 54.95 -18.47 9.01
C LYS A 1002 54.15 -18.65 10.28
N LYS A 1003 53.32 -17.66 10.59
CA LYS A 1003 52.31 -17.75 11.64
C LYS A 1003 51.07 -18.47 11.08
N ILE A 1004 50.47 -19.36 11.86
CA ILE A 1004 49.18 -20.00 11.58
C ILE A 1004 48.30 -19.95 12.83
N THR A 1005 46.99 -20.04 12.65
CA THR A 1005 46.00 -20.15 13.74
C THR A 1005 45.31 -21.50 13.66
N LEU A 1006 45.24 -22.22 14.78
CA LEU A 1006 44.45 -23.44 14.94
C LEU A 1006 43.21 -23.10 15.77
N GLU A 1007 42.05 -23.61 15.38
CA GLU A 1007 40.74 -23.30 15.97
C GLU A 1007 40.10 -24.54 16.57
#